data_AF-A0A3B4AYA7-F1
#
_entry.id   AF-A0A3B4AYA7-F1
#
_cell.length_a   1.000
_cell.length_b   1.000
_cell.length_c   1.000
_cell.angle_alpha   90.00
_cell.angle_beta   90.00
_cell.angle_gamma   90.00
#
_symmetry.space_group_name_H-M   'P 1'
#
loop_
_entity.id
_entity.type
_entity.pdbx_description
1 polymer ?
#
loop_
_entity_poly.entity_id
_entity_poly.type
_entity_poly.pdbx_seq_one_letter_code
_entity_poly.pdbx_strand_id
1 'polypeptide(L)'
;MANIDEGFYSRQLYVLGHEAMRRMGTASVLIAGMRGLGVEIAKNVILSGVKSVTIQDEGVTQWTDLSSQFFLNESSIGQNRALCSLQQLRALNPHVQVKEHTGPLGQELLLQFQVVVLTDSSLDDQKRFGDFCHLNGIHFIVADTKGLCGQLFCDFGEAFEVLDQDGEMPESVLIQKVSQGNPGVVICSDDQRHGFTDGSKVIFSEVQGMTELNSLGPVQIKERGHICDTSSFSEYERGGIVTEVKQPCTIYFLLITNDFGKIDRHKTLHLAFQALHGFVGKEKRLPRPHYMILDAVRKLNEDVKLEKLDEVAVKKFSFTAQGNLAPLCAFIGGLAAQEVIKACSRKFTPLKQWFYFDALESLPEDDNQKGTRYDGQIAVFGSDFQEKLERQKYFLVGAGAIGCELLKNFALIGLGAGEGHITVTDMDHIEKSNLNRQFLFRSQDIGKPKSEVAARAVKAMNPQMNITAHQNRLATESEQVYDYHFFSGLDGAAAALDNVEARAYLDSCCVVHNKPMLEGGTLGSKGHTLVVVPRLTESYGPAKSSSKNEIPLCTLKNFPHRIEHTLQVLYAEAGMGSTGAGQCFQSQWGTRNPAKNTLRPFGSLLAAANLYGQTYGISGTRDRALISEILERVTVPEFTPQSLKIPVTDEEMEERESDEDDDSNFHMDYITAASNLRAENYNIPASKRIAGRIIPAIATTTAAVSGLMCLELYKLVQGHQNIRSYRTAFVNLAVMYFVLSLPSRAKPFTVSKDAVTYRSLIGAIDDQVYFCFSPWFVPV
;
A
#
# COMPACT_ATOMS: atom_id res chain seq x y z
N MET A 1 27.56 -8.73 -7.42
CA MET A 1 26.15 -8.56 -7.00
C MET A 1 25.46 -7.80 -8.11
N ALA A 2 24.32 -8.28 -8.61
CA ALA A 2 23.55 -7.53 -9.59
C ALA A 2 23.03 -6.23 -8.95
N ASN A 3 23.11 -5.11 -9.67
CA ASN A 3 22.51 -3.86 -9.22
C ASN A 3 20.99 -4.00 -9.22
N ILE A 4 20.32 -3.43 -8.21
CA ILE A 4 18.85 -3.39 -8.16
C ILE A 4 18.35 -2.50 -9.30
N ASP A 5 17.31 -2.93 -10.01
CA ASP A 5 16.64 -2.12 -11.03
C ASP A 5 15.76 -1.05 -10.35
N GLU A 6 16.37 0.09 -10.01
CA GLU A 6 15.69 1.20 -9.31
C GLU A 6 14.49 1.74 -10.09
N GLY A 7 14.52 1.70 -11.43
CA GLY A 7 13.38 2.10 -12.25
C GLY A 7 12.17 1.17 -12.15
N PHE A 8 12.39 -0.15 -11.97
CA PHE A 8 11.31 -1.10 -11.73
C PHE A 8 10.83 -1.09 -10.27
N TYR A 9 11.76 -1.06 -9.31
CA TYR A 9 11.45 -1.17 -7.88
C TYR A 9 11.30 0.16 -7.15
N SER A 10 11.28 1.31 -7.85
CA SER A 10 11.31 2.67 -7.27
C SER A 10 10.41 2.83 -6.04
N ARG A 11 9.10 2.66 -6.20
CA ARG A 11 8.12 2.86 -5.11
C ARG A 11 8.28 1.85 -3.96
N GLN A 12 8.71 0.62 -4.27
CA GLN A 12 8.96 -0.43 -3.27
C GLN A 12 10.26 -0.19 -2.50
N LEU A 13 11.27 0.44 -3.10
CA LEU A 13 12.52 0.79 -2.43
C LEU A 13 12.31 1.82 -1.33
N TYR A 14 11.29 2.68 -1.43
CA TYR A 14 10.88 3.57 -0.33
C TYR A 14 10.18 2.84 0.82
N VAL A 15 9.68 1.62 0.60
CA VAL A 15 9.07 0.78 1.65
C VAL A 15 10.11 -0.11 2.30
N LEU A 16 10.94 -0.80 1.50
CA LEU A 16 11.85 -1.83 1.98
C LEU A 16 13.28 -1.32 2.19
N GLY A 17 13.74 -0.41 1.35
CA GLY A 17 15.14 0.00 1.28
C GLY A 17 16.01 -1.00 0.51
N HIS A 18 17.16 -0.52 0.05
CA HIS A 18 18.07 -1.29 -0.82
C HIS A 18 18.62 -2.55 -0.13
N GLU A 19 18.90 -2.45 1.16
CA GLU A 19 19.56 -3.53 1.89
C GLU A 19 18.61 -4.73 2.13
N ALA A 20 17.34 -4.45 2.42
CA ALA A 20 16.28 -5.47 2.43
C ALA A 20 16.12 -6.14 1.05
N MET A 21 16.08 -5.33 -0.02
CA MET A 21 15.96 -5.82 -1.40
C MET A 21 17.15 -6.69 -1.82
N ARG A 22 18.38 -6.36 -1.40
CA ARG A 22 19.57 -7.22 -1.67
C ARG A 22 19.45 -8.58 -1.01
N ARG A 23 18.97 -8.64 0.23
CA ARG A 23 18.73 -9.92 0.94
C ARG A 23 17.64 -10.73 0.25
N MET A 24 16.54 -10.09 -0.16
CA MET A 24 15.48 -10.76 -0.93
C MET A 24 16.00 -11.32 -2.26
N GLY A 25 16.85 -10.57 -2.96
CA GLY A 25 17.46 -10.99 -4.23
C GLY A 25 18.36 -12.23 -4.15
N THR A 26 18.62 -12.78 -2.95
CA THR A 26 19.31 -14.07 -2.78
C THR A 26 18.40 -15.20 -2.32
N ALA A 27 17.15 -14.91 -1.94
CA ALA A 27 16.21 -15.86 -1.37
C ALA A 27 15.38 -16.62 -2.44
N SER A 28 15.35 -17.94 -2.30
CA SER A 28 14.48 -18.87 -3.02
C SER A 28 13.26 -19.22 -2.17
N VAL A 29 12.07 -19.14 -2.77
CA VAL A 29 10.78 -19.38 -2.11
C VAL A 29 10.05 -20.54 -2.80
N LEU A 30 9.49 -21.45 -2.02
CA LEU A 30 8.54 -22.47 -2.49
C LEU A 30 7.13 -22.08 -2.09
N ILE A 31 6.18 -22.17 -3.02
CA ILE A 31 4.75 -21.97 -2.78
C ILE A 31 4.01 -23.22 -3.24
N ALA A 32 3.48 -23.98 -2.29
CA ALA A 32 2.77 -25.23 -2.52
C ALA A 32 1.24 -25.03 -2.45
N GLY A 33 0.54 -25.57 -3.45
CA GLY A 33 -0.88 -25.32 -3.73
C GLY A 33 -1.05 -24.09 -4.60
N MET A 34 -1.62 -24.25 -5.81
CA MET A 34 -1.71 -23.21 -6.85
C MET A 34 -3.16 -22.91 -7.26
N ARG A 35 -4.06 -22.98 -6.28
CA ARG A 35 -5.41 -22.38 -6.35
C ARG A 35 -5.33 -20.85 -6.20
N GLY A 36 -6.46 -20.18 -6.01
CA GLY A 36 -6.54 -18.72 -5.91
C GLY A 36 -5.62 -18.10 -4.86
N LEU A 37 -5.55 -18.69 -3.66
CA LEU A 37 -4.68 -18.18 -2.60
C LEU A 37 -3.19 -18.33 -2.97
N GLY A 38 -2.79 -19.51 -3.45
CA GLY A 38 -1.42 -19.77 -3.87
C GLY A 38 -0.93 -18.86 -5.00
N VAL A 39 -1.75 -18.65 -6.03
CA VAL A 39 -1.38 -17.77 -7.15
C VAL A 39 -1.31 -16.30 -6.72
N GLU A 40 -2.14 -15.86 -5.77
CA GLU A 40 -2.09 -14.51 -5.21
C GLU A 40 -0.79 -14.29 -4.42
N ILE A 41 -0.39 -15.27 -3.58
CA ILE A 41 0.88 -15.22 -2.86
C ILE A 41 2.04 -15.18 -3.86
N ALA A 42 2.02 -16.08 -4.85
CA ALA A 42 3.07 -16.15 -5.88
C ALA A 42 3.20 -14.84 -6.66
N LYS A 43 2.08 -14.25 -7.11
CA LYS A 43 2.07 -12.94 -7.79
C LYS A 43 2.80 -11.88 -6.96
N ASN A 44 2.42 -11.72 -5.70
CA ASN A 44 3.00 -10.68 -4.84
C ASN A 44 4.48 -10.94 -4.51
N VAL A 45 4.87 -12.19 -4.25
CA VAL A 45 6.27 -12.57 -3.99
C VAL A 45 7.14 -12.36 -5.23
N ILE A 46 6.67 -12.73 -6.42
CA ILE A 46 7.40 -12.51 -7.68
C ILE A 46 7.57 -11.02 -7.95
N LEU A 47 6.52 -10.22 -7.81
CA LEU A 47 6.60 -8.76 -7.99
C LEU A 47 7.58 -8.12 -6.99
N SER A 48 7.71 -8.69 -5.79
CA SER A 48 8.62 -8.18 -4.74
C SER A 48 10.11 -8.35 -5.05
N GLY A 49 10.49 -9.25 -5.97
CA GLY A 49 11.88 -9.36 -6.43
C GLY A 49 12.76 -10.30 -5.60
N VAL A 50 12.23 -11.47 -5.19
CA VAL A 50 13.07 -12.56 -4.64
C VAL A 50 13.95 -13.19 -5.73
N LYS A 51 14.97 -13.99 -5.36
CA LYS A 51 15.83 -14.66 -6.36
C LYS A 51 15.03 -15.60 -7.28
N SER A 52 14.21 -16.46 -6.68
CA SER A 52 13.42 -17.44 -7.41
C SER A 52 12.18 -17.87 -6.64
N VAL A 53 11.13 -18.20 -7.37
CA VAL A 53 9.91 -18.80 -6.85
C VAL A 53 9.68 -20.15 -7.53
N THR A 54 9.54 -21.21 -6.76
CA THR A 54 9.03 -22.49 -7.25
C THR A 54 7.56 -22.62 -6.85
N ILE A 55 6.69 -22.79 -7.83
CA ILE A 55 5.27 -23.08 -7.62
C ILE A 55 5.06 -24.60 -7.69
N GLN A 56 4.36 -25.17 -6.71
CA GLN A 56 4.14 -26.60 -6.62
C GLN A 56 2.65 -26.91 -6.52
N ASP A 57 2.17 -27.86 -7.32
CA ASP A 57 0.81 -28.40 -7.21
C ASP A 57 0.72 -29.75 -7.91
N GLU A 58 0.12 -30.75 -7.27
CA GLU A 58 -0.16 -32.07 -7.86
C GLU A 58 -1.55 -32.09 -8.55
N GLY A 59 -2.42 -31.16 -8.19
CA GLY A 59 -3.81 -31.13 -8.62
C GLY A 59 -4.01 -30.53 -10.01
N VAL A 60 -5.13 -30.92 -10.60
CA VAL A 60 -5.62 -30.39 -11.87
C VAL A 60 -6.63 -29.26 -11.64
N THR A 61 -6.76 -28.39 -12.62
CA THR A 61 -7.69 -27.27 -12.63
C THR A 61 -9.13 -27.79 -12.65
N GLN A 62 -9.94 -27.28 -11.72
CA GLN A 62 -11.37 -27.53 -11.61
C GLN A 62 -12.17 -26.24 -11.81
N TRP A 63 -13.47 -26.36 -12.05
CA TRP A 63 -14.38 -25.21 -12.17
C TRP A 63 -14.31 -24.26 -10.98
N THR A 64 -14.25 -24.81 -9.76
CA THR A 64 -14.15 -24.04 -8.52
C THR A 64 -12.86 -23.25 -8.38
N ASP A 65 -11.79 -23.62 -9.10
CA ASP A 65 -10.52 -22.87 -9.05
C ASP A 65 -10.65 -21.54 -9.81
N LEU A 66 -11.47 -21.47 -10.86
CA LEU A 66 -11.68 -20.27 -11.69
C LEU A 66 -12.36 -19.11 -10.95
N SER A 67 -12.96 -19.37 -9.78
CA SER A 67 -13.61 -18.35 -8.93
C SER A 67 -12.61 -17.41 -8.26
N SER A 68 -11.33 -17.78 -8.23
CA SER A 68 -10.28 -16.94 -7.62
C SER A 68 -8.91 -17.02 -8.29
N GLN A 69 -8.67 -18.02 -9.15
CA GLN A 69 -7.39 -18.20 -9.86
C GLN A 69 -7.41 -17.44 -11.20
N PHE A 70 -6.84 -16.24 -11.21
CA PHE A 70 -6.88 -15.29 -12.34
C PHE A 70 -5.96 -15.59 -13.54
N PHE A 71 -5.16 -16.65 -13.49
CA PHE A 71 -4.35 -17.12 -14.63
C PHE A 71 -4.91 -18.39 -15.28
N LEU A 72 -5.90 -19.04 -14.66
CA LEU A 72 -6.60 -20.18 -15.26
C LEU A 72 -7.81 -19.69 -16.06
N ASN A 73 -8.15 -20.43 -17.11
CA ASN A 73 -9.37 -20.23 -17.88
C ASN A 73 -10.04 -21.59 -18.15
N GLU A 74 -11.18 -21.59 -18.85
CA GLU A 74 -11.93 -22.82 -19.12
C GLU A 74 -11.13 -23.86 -19.89
N SER A 75 -10.19 -23.44 -20.74
CA SER A 75 -9.31 -24.36 -21.46
C SER A 75 -8.29 -25.05 -20.56
N SER A 76 -8.01 -24.48 -19.37
CA SER A 76 -7.10 -25.06 -18.38
C SER A 76 -7.71 -26.25 -17.61
N ILE A 77 -9.03 -26.44 -17.66
CA ILE A 77 -9.74 -27.49 -16.90
C ILE A 77 -9.15 -28.87 -17.20
N GLY A 78 -8.86 -29.64 -16.16
CA GLY A 78 -8.23 -30.96 -16.25
C GLY A 78 -6.71 -30.94 -16.44
N GLN A 79 -6.10 -29.76 -16.64
CA GLN A 79 -4.64 -29.60 -16.70
C GLN A 79 -4.07 -29.18 -15.35
N ASN A 80 -2.80 -29.48 -15.08
CA ASN A 80 -2.15 -29.16 -13.82
C ASN A 80 -2.06 -27.64 -13.58
N ARG A 81 -2.44 -27.19 -12.38
CA ARG A 81 -2.56 -25.75 -12.05
C ARG A 81 -1.22 -25.02 -12.07
N ALA A 82 -0.15 -25.63 -11.57
CA ALA A 82 1.18 -25.04 -11.57
C ALA A 82 1.71 -24.85 -13.00
N LEU A 83 1.57 -25.87 -13.85
CA LEU A 83 1.95 -25.78 -15.27
C LEU A 83 1.17 -24.69 -16.01
N CYS A 84 -0.15 -24.63 -15.84
CA CYS A 84 -1.00 -23.64 -16.53
C CYS A 84 -0.73 -22.19 -16.12
N SER A 85 -0.18 -21.97 -14.92
CA SER A 85 0.07 -20.62 -14.37
C SER A 85 1.48 -20.09 -14.65
N LEU A 86 2.38 -20.98 -15.07
CA LEU A 86 3.82 -20.74 -15.10
C LEU A 86 4.22 -19.56 -15.99
N GLN A 87 3.68 -19.50 -17.21
CA GLN A 87 4.07 -18.48 -18.18
C GLN A 87 3.65 -17.08 -17.72
N GLN A 88 2.44 -16.97 -17.19
CA GLN A 88 1.86 -15.72 -16.70
C GLN A 88 2.61 -15.21 -15.47
N LEU A 89 2.98 -16.11 -14.55
CA LEU A 89 3.80 -15.79 -13.38
C LEU A 89 5.23 -15.37 -13.75
N ARG A 90 5.87 -16.08 -14.70
CA ARG A 90 7.19 -15.69 -15.25
C ARG A 90 7.18 -14.29 -15.86
N ALA A 91 6.07 -13.91 -16.49
CA ALA A 91 5.95 -12.61 -17.17
C ALA A 91 5.78 -11.42 -16.20
N LEU A 92 5.54 -11.64 -14.90
CA LEU A 92 5.33 -10.57 -13.93
C LEU A 92 6.60 -9.79 -13.61
N ASN A 93 7.73 -10.49 -13.50
CA ASN A 93 9.00 -9.87 -13.09
C ASN A 93 10.19 -10.54 -13.78
N PRO A 94 10.88 -9.86 -14.71
CA PRO A 94 12.00 -10.44 -15.44
C PRO A 94 13.22 -10.74 -14.55
N HIS A 95 13.26 -10.20 -13.33
CA HIS A 95 14.35 -10.38 -12.38
C HIS A 95 14.20 -11.62 -11.49
N VAL A 96 13.04 -12.31 -11.54
CA VAL A 96 12.74 -13.46 -10.68
C VAL A 96 12.65 -14.73 -11.51
N GLN A 97 13.40 -15.77 -11.14
CA GLN A 97 13.27 -17.07 -11.80
C GLN A 97 12.05 -17.81 -11.26
N VAL A 98 11.09 -18.12 -12.12
CA VAL A 98 9.91 -18.90 -11.72
C VAL A 98 9.98 -20.31 -12.31
N LYS A 99 9.80 -21.32 -11.47
CA LYS A 99 9.80 -22.74 -11.85
C LYS A 99 8.57 -23.44 -11.31
N GLU A 100 8.17 -24.51 -11.95
CA GLU A 100 7.10 -25.40 -11.55
C GLU A 100 7.64 -26.71 -10.97
N HIS A 101 6.88 -27.32 -10.05
CA HIS A 101 7.05 -28.70 -9.62
C HIS A 101 5.68 -29.36 -9.55
N THR A 102 5.46 -30.43 -10.30
CA THR A 102 4.16 -31.12 -10.35
C THR A 102 4.12 -32.39 -9.52
N GLY A 103 5.25 -32.76 -8.90
CA GLY A 103 5.35 -33.93 -8.03
C GLY A 103 5.01 -33.59 -6.57
N PRO A 104 5.00 -34.59 -5.69
CA PRO A 104 4.74 -34.39 -4.27
C PRO A 104 5.84 -33.57 -3.59
N LEU A 105 5.49 -32.98 -2.46
CA LEU A 105 6.45 -32.37 -1.55
C LEU A 105 7.33 -33.45 -0.90
N GLY A 106 8.63 -33.17 -0.83
CA GLY A 106 9.61 -34.04 -0.21
C GLY A 106 10.68 -33.23 0.50
N GLN A 107 11.31 -33.82 1.52
CA GLN A 107 12.32 -33.14 2.35
C GLN A 107 13.50 -32.61 1.54
N GLU A 108 13.98 -33.38 0.55
CA GLU A 108 15.06 -32.97 -0.36
C GLU A 108 14.69 -31.75 -1.23
N LEU A 109 13.40 -31.61 -1.58
CA LEU A 109 12.91 -30.43 -2.26
C LEU A 109 12.92 -29.22 -1.32
N LEU A 110 12.40 -29.37 -0.10
CA LEU A 110 12.29 -28.28 0.87
C LEU A 110 13.65 -27.67 1.23
N LEU A 111 14.70 -28.49 1.35
CA LEU A 111 16.07 -28.06 1.66
C LEU A 111 16.66 -27.06 0.64
N GLN A 112 16.04 -26.88 -0.53
CA GLN A 112 16.50 -25.96 -1.56
C GLN A 112 16.02 -24.51 -1.35
N PHE A 113 15.13 -24.28 -0.37
CA PHE A 113 14.42 -23.01 -0.19
C PHE A 113 14.70 -22.39 1.18
N GLN A 114 14.70 -21.06 1.22
CA GLN A 114 14.78 -20.28 2.46
C GLN A 114 13.39 -20.11 3.09
N VAL A 115 12.35 -20.06 2.26
CA VAL A 115 10.95 -19.92 2.71
C VAL A 115 10.09 -20.95 2.00
N VAL A 116 9.25 -21.65 2.77
CA VAL A 116 8.24 -22.59 2.28
C VAL A 116 6.86 -22.10 2.71
N VAL A 117 5.98 -21.91 1.73
CA VAL A 117 4.57 -21.56 1.94
C VAL A 117 3.71 -22.75 1.56
N LEU A 118 2.87 -23.21 2.48
CA LEU A 118 1.82 -24.20 2.19
C LEU A 118 0.46 -23.52 2.13
N THR A 119 -0.32 -23.89 1.12
CA THR A 119 -1.74 -23.55 0.99
C THR A 119 -2.54 -24.80 0.66
N ASP A 120 -3.78 -24.87 1.14
CA ASP A 120 -4.71 -25.97 0.89
C ASP A 120 -4.14 -27.37 1.23
N SER A 121 -3.26 -27.43 2.23
CA SER A 121 -2.57 -28.65 2.68
C SER A 121 -3.29 -29.33 3.85
N SER A 122 -3.02 -30.62 4.07
CA SER A 122 -3.57 -31.34 5.22
C SER A 122 -2.87 -30.93 6.52
N LEU A 123 -3.55 -31.03 7.66
CA LEU A 123 -2.92 -30.75 8.97
C LEU A 123 -1.70 -31.63 9.24
N ASP A 124 -1.73 -32.88 8.76
CA ASP A 124 -0.62 -33.82 8.91
C ASP A 124 0.59 -33.37 8.10
N ASP A 125 0.40 -32.88 6.87
CA ASP A 125 1.46 -32.29 6.06
C ASP A 125 1.97 -30.97 6.66
N GLN A 126 1.07 -30.13 7.17
CA GLN A 126 1.44 -28.88 7.84
C GLN A 126 2.36 -29.15 9.03
N LYS A 127 2.01 -30.13 9.88
CA LYS A 127 2.85 -30.54 11.02
C LYS A 127 4.17 -31.16 10.54
N ARG A 128 4.09 -32.17 9.67
CA ARG A 128 5.27 -32.90 9.19
C ARG A 128 6.30 -31.99 8.52
N PHE A 129 5.85 -31.10 7.62
CA PHE A 129 6.74 -30.19 6.92
C PHE A 129 7.10 -28.97 7.77
N GLY A 130 6.22 -28.52 8.67
CA GLY A 130 6.52 -27.49 9.67
C GLY A 130 7.65 -27.90 10.59
N ASP A 131 7.54 -29.08 11.23
CA ASP A 131 8.58 -29.65 12.09
C ASP A 131 9.91 -29.78 11.33
N PHE A 132 9.85 -30.29 10.10
CA PHE A 132 11.04 -30.42 9.26
C PHE A 132 11.68 -29.06 8.93
N CYS A 133 10.88 -28.06 8.55
CA CYS A 133 11.38 -26.73 8.21
C CYS A 133 12.01 -26.06 9.44
N HIS A 134 11.34 -26.12 10.60
CA HIS A 134 11.84 -25.59 11.86
C HIS A 134 13.21 -26.16 12.23
N LEU A 135 13.35 -27.49 12.19
CA LEU A 135 14.59 -28.19 12.51
C LEU A 135 15.75 -27.90 11.53
N ASN A 136 15.44 -27.48 10.30
CA ASN A 136 16.44 -27.20 9.26
C ASN A 136 16.63 -25.70 9.00
N GLY A 137 16.07 -24.83 9.84
CA GLY A 137 16.21 -23.37 9.69
C GLY A 137 15.54 -22.80 8.43
N ILE A 138 14.51 -23.47 7.93
CA ILE A 138 13.69 -23.01 6.79
C ILE A 138 12.49 -22.26 7.36
N HIS A 139 12.25 -21.04 6.88
CA HIS A 139 11.09 -20.27 7.31
C HIS A 139 9.82 -20.87 6.72
N PHE A 140 8.83 -21.12 7.57
CA PHE A 140 7.62 -21.84 7.22
C PHE A 140 6.39 -20.97 7.40
N ILE A 141 5.51 -20.98 6.40
CA ILE A 141 4.26 -20.24 6.38
C ILE A 141 3.13 -21.17 5.95
N VAL A 142 2.00 -21.12 6.64
CA VAL A 142 0.77 -21.78 6.21
C VAL A 142 -0.31 -20.72 6.02
N ALA A 143 -0.99 -20.73 4.88
CA ALA A 143 -2.13 -19.85 4.63
C ALA A 143 -3.27 -20.65 4.01
N ASP A 144 -4.47 -20.53 4.56
CA ASP A 144 -5.67 -21.18 4.01
C ASP A 144 -6.86 -20.22 3.98
N THR A 145 -7.68 -20.36 2.95
CA THR A 145 -8.98 -19.69 2.84
C THR A 145 -10.08 -20.72 2.65
N LYS A 146 -11.13 -20.66 3.47
CA LYS A 146 -12.31 -21.53 3.39
C LYS A 146 -13.57 -20.67 3.51
N GLY A 147 -14.24 -20.45 2.38
CA GLY A 147 -15.41 -19.58 2.32
C GLY A 147 -15.10 -18.14 2.69
N LEU A 148 -15.70 -17.68 3.79
CA LEU A 148 -15.51 -16.33 4.33
C LEU A 148 -14.47 -16.27 5.46
N CYS A 149 -13.75 -17.37 5.73
CA CYS A 149 -12.75 -17.44 6.78
C CYS A 149 -11.35 -17.72 6.23
N GLY A 150 -10.35 -17.05 6.79
CA GLY A 150 -8.94 -17.24 6.48
C GLY A 150 -8.11 -17.54 7.72
N GLN A 151 -7.02 -18.29 7.54
CA GLN A 151 -5.98 -18.45 8.54
C GLN A 151 -4.59 -18.21 7.93
N LEU A 152 -3.68 -17.72 8.76
CA LEU A 152 -2.27 -17.56 8.44
C LEU A 152 -1.44 -17.95 9.66
N PHE A 153 -0.37 -18.69 9.43
CA PHE A 153 0.60 -19.11 10.44
C PHE A 153 2.02 -18.83 9.95
N CYS A 154 2.89 -18.40 10.86
CA CYS A 154 4.31 -18.20 10.58
C CYS A 154 5.19 -18.88 11.65
N ASP A 155 6.24 -19.53 11.18
CA ASP A 155 7.34 -20.06 11.99
C ASP A 155 8.67 -19.78 11.28
N PHE A 156 9.43 -18.81 11.80
CA PHE A 156 10.72 -18.43 11.22
C PHE A 156 11.91 -19.04 11.97
N GLY A 157 11.67 -20.10 12.75
CA GLY A 157 12.68 -20.81 13.55
C GLY A 157 12.79 -20.28 14.98
N GLU A 158 13.61 -20.94 15.78
CA GLU A 158 13.71 -20.67 17.23
C GLU A 158 14.06 -19.21 17.56
N ALA A 159 14.91 -18.57 16.74
CA ALA A 159 15.36 -17.21 16.95
C ALA A 159 15.51 -16.48 15.60
N PHE A 160 14.56 -15.60 15.30
CA PHE A 160 14.55 -14.79 14.08
C PHE A 160 14.95 -13.35 14.39
N GLU A 161 16.02 -12.87 13.76
CA GLU A 161 16.49 -11.49 13.90
C GLU A 161 15.72 -10.56 12.94
N VAL A 162 15.08 -9.53 13.50
CA VAL A 162 14.45 -8.41 12.80
C VAL A 162 15.34 -7.19 12.93
N LEU A 163 15.80 -6.64 11.81
CA LEU A 163 16.73 -5.50 11.76
C LEU A 163 16.03 -4.14 11.85
N ASP A 164 14.75 -4.10 11.48
CA ASP A 164 13.89 -2.92 11.53
C ASP A 164 12.46 -3.41 11.75
N GLN A 165 11.83 -3.00 12.83
CA GLN A 165 10.57 -3.58 13.32
C GLN A 165 9.34 -2.95 12.68
N ASP A 166 9.36 -1.64 12.47
CA ASP A 166 8.19 -0.84 12.10
C ASP A 166 8.29 -0.25 10.69
N GLY A 167 9.50 -0.14 10.14
CA GLY A 167 9.72 0.52 8.86
C GLY A 167 9.69 2.03 8.91
N GLU A 168 9.47 2.62 10.08
CA GLU A 168 9.42 4.07 10.22
C GLU A 168 10.83 4.62 10.09
N MET A 169 10.94 5.79 9.46
CA MET A 169 12.22 6.47 9.36
C MET A 169 12.73 6.80 10.78
N PRO A 170 14.02 6.58 11.07
CA PRO A 170 14.55 6.95 12.38
C PRO A 170 14.33 8.43 12.65
N GLU A 171 13.72 8.75 13.80
CA GLU A 171 13.45 10.12 14.21
C GLU A 171 14.76 10.91 14.33
N SER A 172 14.78 12.14 13.84
CA SER A 172 15.97 13.00 13.88
C SER A 172 15.55 14.42 14.22
N VAL A 173 16.10 14.95 15.32
CA VAL A 173 15.66 16.20 15.94
C VAL A 173 16.86 17.10 16.25
N LEU A 174 16.68 18.41 16.09
CA LEU A 174 17.67 19.42 16.44
C LEU A 174 17.77 19.60 17.96
N ILE A 175 19.01 19.70 18.44
CA ILE A 175 19.34 19.93 19.83
C ILE A 175 19.35 21.43 20.12
N GLN A 176 18.58 21.83 21.12
CA GLN A 176 18.56 23.20 21.65
C GLN A 176 19.60 23.36 22.77
N LYS A 177 19.70 22.38 23.66
CA LYS A 177 20.62 22.42 24.80
C LYS A 177 20.96 21.01 25.30
N VAL A 178 22.18 20.84 25.81
CA VAL A 178 22.55 19.68 26.63
C VAL A 178 23.06 20.15 28.00
N SER A 179 22.56 19.58 29.09
CA SER A 179 23.06 19.88 30.44
C SER A 179 24.28 19.02 30.78
N GLN A 180 25.27 19.58 31.46
CA GLN A 180 26.29 18.80 32.16
C GLN A 180 25.73 18.29 33.49
N GLY A 181 25.60 16.97 33.62
CA GLY A 181 25.12 16.34 34.84
C GLY A 181 24.98 14.82 34.74
N ASN A 182 24.50 14.20 35.82
CA ASN A 182 24.24 12.78 35.91
C ASN A 182 22.79 12.51 36.40
N PRO A 183 21.86 12.13 35.48
CA PRO A 183 22.07 11.98 34.04
C PRO A 183 22.19 13.34 33.33
N GLY A 184 22.83 13.38 32.17
CA GLY A 184 22.75 14.51 31.25
C GLY A 184 21.34 14.63 30.68
N VAL A 185 20.92 15.85 30.32
CA VAL A 185 19.57 16.14 29.80
C VAL A 185 19.70 16.85 28.46
N VAL A 186 19.11 16.26 27.43
CA VAL A 186 19.01 16.84 26.09
C VAL A 186 17.65 17.50 25.93
N ILE A 187 17.68 18.79 25.59
CA ILE A 187 16.50 19.60 25.26
C ILE A 187 16.53 19.80 23.74
N CYS A 188 15.48 19.36 23.06
CA CYS A 188 15.30 19.55 21.62
C CYS A 188 14.48 20.81 21.35
N SER A 189 14.62 21.42 20.16
CA SER A 189 13.86 22.64 19.79
C SER A 189 12.34 22.45 19.79
N ASP A 190 11.58 23.46 20.24
CA ASP A 190 10.12 23.41 20.50
C ASP A 190 9.23 23.34 19.24
N ASP A 191 8.34 22.32 19.24
CA ASP A 191 6.91 22.27 18.85
C ASP A 191 6.40 20.81 18.81
N GLN A 192 7.32 19.83 18.90
CA GLN A 192 7.01 18.43 19.11
C GLN A 192 7.84 17.90 20.29
N ARG A 193 7.23 17.10 21.16
CA ARG A 193 8.00 16.21 22.05
C ARG A 193 9.03 15.51 21.17
N HIS A 194 10.24 15.28 21.67
CA HIS A 194 11.39 14.71 20.92
C HIS A 194 11.14 13.41 20.13
N GLY A 195 9.92 12.84 20.14
CA GLY A 195 9.50 11.69 19.33
C GLY A 195 9.99 10.36 19.87
N PHE A 196 11.16 10.36 20.52
CA PHE A 196 11.77 9.16 21.10
C PHE A 196 10.95 8.53 22.22
N THR A 197 10.84 7.21 22.19
CA THR A 197 10.28 6.40 23.27
C THR A 197 11.30 6.16 24.39
N ASP A 198 10.83 5.96 25.62
CA ASP A 198 11.71 5.63 26.74
C ASP A 198 12.54 4.37 26.43
N GLY A 199 13.86 4.50 26.50
CA GLY A 199 14.79 3.42 26.21
C GLY A 199 15.25 3.31 24.76
N SER A 200 14.80 4.19 23.85
CA SER A 200 15.36 4.30 22.49
C SER A 200 16.87 4.54 22.55
N LYS A 201 17.61 4.06 21.54
CA LYS A 201 19.02 4.43 21.38
C LYS A 201 19.15 5.54 20.36
N VAL A 202 20.01 6.50 20.64
CA VAL A 202 20.26 7.66 19.79
C VAL A 202 21.75 7.89 19.59
N ILE A 203 22.11 8.52 18.49
CA ILE A 203 23.45 9.04 18.24
C ILE A 203 23.39 10.56 18.10
N PHE A 204 24.51 11.20 18.42
CA PHE A 204 24.67 12.63 18.32
C PHE A 204 25.60 12.97 17.17
N SER A 205 25.32 14.06 16.48
CA SER A 205 26.19 14.61 15.46
C SER A 205 26.14 16.13 15.52
N GLU A 206 27.21 16.79 15.07
CA GLU A 206 27.29 18.25 14.95
C GLU A 206 27.11 19.05 16.25
N VAL A 207 27.25 18.42 17.42
CA VAL A 207 27.22 19.09 18.73
C VAL A 207 28.49 19.93 18.90
N GLN A 208 28.35 21.25 19.11
CA GLN A 208 29.47 22.16 19.37
C GLN A 208 29.63 22.41 20.89
N GLY A 209 30.86 22.53 21.35
CA GLY A 209 31.21 22.57 22.78
C GLY A 209 31.37 21.16 23.36
N MET A 210 30.24 20.45 23.58
CA MET A 210 30.19 19.09 24.13
C MET A 210 30.47 18.01 23.06
N THR A 211 31.64 18.08 22.42
CA THR A 211 31.99 17.28 21.23
C THR A 211 32.15 15.78 21.48
N GLU A 212 32.32 15.37 22.74
CA GLU A 212 32.41 13.97 23.18
C GLU A 212 31.15 13.19 22.76
N LEU A 213 29.98 13.85 22.78
CA LEU A 213 28.72 13.27 22.30
C LEU A 213 28.78 12.82 20.85
N ASN A 214 29.44 13.57 19.96
CA ASN A 214 29.55 13.22 18.54
C ASN A 214 30.35 11.95 18.28
N SER A 215 31.22 11.57 19.22
CA SER A 215 32.09 10.40 19.12
C SER A 215 31.53 9.20 19.89
N LEU A 216 30.47 9.39 20.68
CA LEU A 216 29.82 8.32 21.39
C LEU A 216 29.04 7.43 20.42
N GLY A 217 29.13 6.12 20.65
CA GLY A 217 28.21 5.17 20.03
C GLY A 217 26.77 5.36 20.54
N PRO A 218 25.83 4.50 20.13
CA PRO A 218 24.43 4.65 20.49
C PRO A 218 24.19 4.73 22.00
N VAL A 219 23.61 5.84 22.46
CA VAL A 219 23.30 6.14 23.87
C VAL A 219 21.81 5.93 24.12
N GLN A 220 21.44 5.37 25.27
CA GLN A 220 20.03 5.24 25.65
C GLN A 220 19.46 6.60 26.06
N ILE A 221 18.34 6.99 25.46
CA ILE A 221 17.55 8.16 25.87
C ILE A 221 16.33 7.71 26.67
N LYS A 222 16.03 8.40 27.76
CA LYS A 222 14.87 8.15 28.62
C LYS A 222 13.89 9.31 28.59
N GLU A 223 12.72 9.14 29.20
CA GLU A 223 11.72 10.20 29.37
C GLU A 223 12.37 11.53 29.83
N ARG A 224 11.93 12.64 29.23
CA ARG A 224 12.46 14.01 29.42
C ARG A 224 13.87 14.24 28.85
N GLY A 225 14.36 13.36 27.98
CA GLY A 225 15.63 13.55 27.28
C GLY A 225 16.86 13.19 28.13
N HIS A 226 16.70 12.38 29.18
CA HIS A 226 17.83 11.94 30.00
C HIS A 226 18.72 10.97 29.22
N ILE A 227 20.03 11.19 29.27
CA ILE A 227 21.05 10.37 28.59
C ILE A 227 22.11 9.85 29.59
N CYS A 228 23.31 9.50 29.12
CA CYS A 228 24.43 9.10 29.96
C CYS A 228 24.92 10.23 30.89
N ASP A 229 25.86 9.90 31.79
CA ASP A 229 26.56 10.90 32.59
C ASP A 229 27.40 11.80 31.69
N THR A 230 27.14 13.10 31.76
CA THR A 230 27.81 14.16 30.99
C THR A 230 28.62 15.10 31.90
N SER A 231 28.74 14.78 33.18
CA SER A 231 29.40 15.63 34.19
C SER A 231 30.89 15.86 33.89
N SER A 232 31.52 14.93 33.19
CA SER A 232 32.93 15.02 32.78
C SER A 232 33.14 15.57 31.36
N PHE A 233 32.06 15.90 30.64
CA PHE A 233 32.16 16.39 29.26
C PHE A 233 32.37 17.90 29.23
N SER A 234 32.82 18.40 28.09
CA SER A 234 32.93 19.83 27.82
C SER A 234 31.56 20.52 27.85
N GLU A 235 31.52 21.83 28.12
CA GLU A 235 30.26 22.57 28.19
C GLU A 235 29.61 22.66 26.80
N TYR A 236 28.30 22.46 26.73
CA TYR A 236 27.54 22.61 25.49
C TYR A 236 27.51 24.07 25.05
N GLU A 237 27.83 24.34 23.78
CA GLU A 237 27.76 25.69 23.21
C GLU A 237 26.48 25.89 22.38
N ARG A 238 26.30 25.09 21.32
CA ARG A 238 25.19 25.21 20.37
C ARG A 238 25.11 24.05 19.37
N GLY A 239 23.99 23.99 18.65
CA GLY A 239 23.78 23.07 17.54
C GLY A 239 23.68 21.62 17.98
N GLY A 240 23.78 20.73 17.00
CA GLY A 240 23.70 19.29 17.19
C GLY A 240 22.38 18.68 16.75
N ILE A 241 22.46 17.43 16.34
CA ILE A 241 21.35 16.60 15.90
C ILE A 241 21.38 15.32 16.72
N VAL A 242 20.23 14.94 17.26
CA VAL A 242 20.00 13.64 17.89
C VAL A 242 19.18 12.78 16.94
N THR A 243 19.69 11.59 16.60
CA THR A 243 19.06 10.69 15.63
C THR A 243 18.87 9.32 16.25
N GLU A 244 17.66 8.76 16.13
CA GLU A 244 17.35 7.40 16.57
C GLU A 244 18.19 6.37 15.81
N VAL A 245 18.63 5.34 16.53
CA VAL A 245 19.25 4.15 15.95
C VAL A 245 18.36 2.95 16.23
N LYS A 246 17.62 2.52 15.20
CA LYS A 246 16.82 1.28 15.24
C LYS A 246 17.73 0.11 15.63
N GLN A 247 17.37 -0.58 16.71
CA GLN A 247 18.09 -1.75 17.19
C GLN A 247 17.46 -3.02 16.61
N PRO A 248 18.26 -3.99 16.16
CA PRO A 248 17.75 -5.31 15.85
C PRO A 248 17.05 -5.92 17.08
N CYS A 249 15.98 -6.66 16.85
CA CYS A 249 15.33 -7.46 17.88
C CYS A 249 15.24 -8.92 17.46
N THR A 250 15.26 -9.83 18.42
CA THR A 250 15.10 -11.27 18.16
C THR A 250 13.69 -11.69 18.54
N ILE A 251 12.98 -12.29 17.60
CA ILE A 251 11.66 -12.87 17.81
C ILE A 251 11.80 -14.38 17.87
N TYR A 252 11.29 -14.96 18.95
CA TYR A 252 11.30 -16.39 19.17
C TYR A 252 9.98 -17.01 18.70
N PHE A 253 10.04 -17.97 17.79
CA PHE A 253 8.89 -18.78 17.39
C PHE A 253 8.95 -20.10 18.14
N LEU A 254 7.90 -20.39 18.91
CA LEU A 254 7.77 -21.65 19.62
C LEU A 254 6.82 -22.52 18.80
N LEU A 255 7.21 -23.76 18.48
CA LEU A 255 6.30 -24.73 17.85
C LEU A 255 5.19 -25.22 18.82
N ILE A 256 5.07 -24.59 19.99
CA ILE A 256 4.03 -24.84 20.98
C ILE A 256 2.88 -23.87 20.70
N THR A 257 1.71 -24.41 20.34
CA THR A 257 0.45 -23.67 20.12
C THR A 257 0.01 -22.94 21.40
N ASN A 258 0.56 -21.75 21.65
CA ASN A 258 0.24 -20.97 22.85
C ASN A 258 0.05 -19.46 22.62
N ASP A 259 -0.07 -19.00 21.38
CA ASP A 259 -0.52 -17.62 21.12
C ASP A 259 -1.87 -17.61 20.41
N PHE A 260 -2.93 -17.81 21.19
CA PHE A 260 -4.29 -17.58 20.74
C PHE A 260 -4.51 -16.07 20.63
N GLY A 261 -4.55 -15.55 19.39
CA GLY A 261 -4.88 -14.15 19.12
C GLY A 261 -6.07 -13.67 19.97
N LYS A 262 -5.93 -12.49 20.57
CA LYS A 262 -6.68 -11.98 21.74
C LYS A 262 -8.19 -11.69 21.52
N ILE A 263 -8.93 -12.55 20.83
CA ILE A 263 -10.39 -12.47 20.60
C ILE A 263 -11.00 -13.88 20.67
N ASP A 264 -12.09 -14.07 21.43
CA ASP A 264 -12.77 -15.38 21.60
C ASP A 264 -13.14 -16.07 20.28
N ARG A 265 -13.45 -15.27 19.25
CA ARG A 265 -13.77 -15.75 17.90
C ARG A 265 -12.56 -16.42 17.24
N HIS A 266 -11.35 -15.89 17.39
CA HIS A 266 -10.15 -16.47 16.79
C HIS A 266 -9.84 -17.84 17.38
N LYS A 267 -10.01 -17.99 18.71
CA LYS A 267 -9.90 -19.27 19.41
C LYS A 267 -10.91 -20.29 18.87
N THR A 268 -12.15 -19.85 18.65
CA THR A 268 -13.18 -20.70 18.05
C THR A 268 -12.82 -21.14 16.63
N LEU A 269 -12.33 -20.22 15.79
CA LEU A 269 -11.92 -20.52 14.42
C LEU A 269 -10.71 -21.46 14.37
N HIS A 270 -9.76 -21.33 15.29
CA HIS A 270 -8.64 -22.27 15.41
C HIS A 270 -9.13 -23.72 15.54
N LEU A 271 -10.07 -23.98 16.46
CA LEU A 271 -10.69 -25.31 16.60
C LEU A 271 -11.50 -25.70 15.36
N ALA A 272 -12.19 -24.75 14.73
CA ALA A 272 -12.98 -25.01 13.53
C ALA A 272 -12.11 -25.46 12.34
N PHE A 273 -10.96 -24.82 12.09
CA PHE A 273 -10.00 -25.24 11.07
C PHE A 273 -9.41 -26.63 11.36
N GLN A 274 -9.05 -26.92 12.61
CA GLN A 274 -8.59 -28.26 12.99
C GLN A 274 -9.68 -29.33 12.78
N ALA A 275 -10.92 -29.05 13.20
CA ALA A 275 -12.05 -29.94 12.98
C ALA A 275 -12.33 -30.16 11.48
N LEU A 276 -12.19 -29.12 10.66
CA LEU A 276 -12.31 -29.22 9.21
C LEU A 276 -11.22 -30.11 8.61
N HIS A 277 -9.96 -29.97 9.04
CA HIS A 277 -8.89 -30.86 8.61
C HIS A 277 -9.17 -32.32 8.99
N GLY A 278 -9.63 -32.57 10.23
CA GLY A 278 -10.04 -33.91 10.66
C GLY A 278 -11.20 -34.48 9.82
N PHE A 279 -12.19 -33.65 9.50
CA PHE A 279 -13.30 -34.02 8.62
C PHE A 279 -12.81 -34.39 7.22
N VAL A 280 -11.99 -33.55 6.59
CA VAL A 280 -11.43 -33.81 5.25
C VAL A 280 -10.56 -35.06 5.25
N GLY A 281 -9.76 -35.28 6.30
CA GLY A 281 -8.94 -36.47 6.47
C GLY A 281 -9.76 -37.76 6.45
N LYS A 282 -10.93 -37.76 7.09
CA LYS A 282 -11.84 -38.91 7.18
C LYS A 282 -12.74 -39.07 5.93
N GLU A 283 -13.39 -38.00 5.52
CA GLU A 283 -14.45 -38.01 4.51
C GLU A 283 -13.92 -37.78 3.09
N LYS A 284 -12.64 -37.38 2.95
CA LYS A 284 -11.97 -37.07 1.68
C LYS A 284 -12.68 -36.01 0.84
N ARG A 285 -13.42 -35.12 1.50
CA ARG A 285 -14.14 -33.99 0.91
C ARG A 285 -14.37 -32.90 1.95
N LEU A 286 -14.68 -31.69 1.50
CA LEU A 286 -15.17 -30.61 2.36
C LEU A 286 -16.65 -30.87 2.77
N PRO A 287 -17.10 -30.36 3.94
CA PRO A 287 -18.48 -30.50 4.36
C PRO A 287 -19.39 -29.80 3.34
N ARG A 288 -20.54 -30.42 3.04
CA ARG A 288 -21.56 -29.76 2.22
C ARG A 288 -22.21 -28.64 3.04
N PRO A 289 -22.75 -27.60 2.41
CA PRO A 289 -23.71 -26.72 3.09
C PRO A 289 -24.76 -27.63 3.76
N HIS A 290 -25.13 -27.36 5.02
CA HIS A 290 -25.95 -28.21 5.92
C HIS A 290 -25.22 -29.30 6.74
N TYR A 291 -24.04 -29.79 6.35
CA TYR A 291 -23.29 -30.75 7.18
C TYR A 291 -22.36 -30.00 8.15
N MET A 292 -22.49 -30.27 9.45
CA MET A 292 -21.83 -29.47 10.49
C MET A 292 -20.64 -30.19 11.11
N ILE A 293 -19.52 -29.46 11.27
CA ILE A 293 -18.36 -29.91 12.04
C ILE A 293 -18.46 -29.58 13.55
N LEU A 294 -19.62 -29.08 14.01
CA LEU A 294 -19.80 -28.55 15.37
C LEU A 294 -19.46 -29.57 16.46
N ASP A 295 -19.86 -30.84 16.30
CA ASP A 295 -19.58 -31.88 17.29
C ASP A 295 -18.08 -32.20 17.37
N ALA A 296 -17.37 -32.16 16.24
CA ALA A 296 -15.92 -32.31 16.21
C ALA A 296 -15.23 -31.12 16.93
N VAL A 297 -15.73 -29.90 16.73
CA VAL A 297 -15.23 -28.70 17.45
C VAL A 297 -15.50 -28.80 18.95
N ARG A 298 -16.69 -29.23 19.36
CA ARG A 298 -17.03 -29.45 20.78
C ARG A 298 -16.09 -30.46 21.42
N LYS A 299 -15.81 -31.56 20.72
CA LYS A 299 -14.85 -32.58 21.18
C LYS A 299 -13.44 -32.01 21.34
N LEU A 300 -12.92 -31.25 20.37
CA LEU A 300 -11.62 -30.58 20.52
C LEU A 300 -11.61 -29.60 21.69
N ASN A 301 -12.75 -28.97 21.98
CA ASN A 301 -12.89 -28.05 23.10
C ASN A 301 -12.94 -28.74 24.48
N GLU A 302 -13.15 -30.06 24.57
CA GLU A 302 -13.05 -30.80 25.84
C GLU A 302 -11.62 -30.76 26.40
N ASP A 303 -10.63 -30.78 25.51
CA ASP A 303 -9.20 -30.68 25.85
C ASP A 303 -8.77 -29.23 26.08
N VAL A 304 -9.14 -28.33 25.16
CA VAL A 304 -8.69 -26.92 25.17
C VAL A 304 -9.43 -26.06 26.19
N LYS A 305 -10.69 -26.40 26.49
CA LYS A 305 -11.55 -25.74 27.49
C LYS A 305 -11.68 -24.23 27.28
N LEU A 306 -12.02 -23.80 26.07
CA LEU A 306 -12.34 -22.40 25.81
C LEU A 306 -13.53 -21.95 26.65
N GLU A 307 -13.39 -20.81 27.35
CA GLU A 307 -14.47 -20.21 28.15
C GLU A 307 -15.70 -19.87 27.31
N LYS A 308 -15.48 -19.43 26.06
CA LYS A 308 -16.53 -19.05 25.12
C LYS A 308 -16.29 -19.68 23.76
N LEU A 309 -17.18 -20.56 23.35
CA LEU A 309 -17.23 -21.16 22.02
C LEU A 309 -18.34 -20.51 21.20
N ASP A 310 -17.99 -19.81 20.11
CA ASP A 310 -18.96 -19.19 19.20
C ASP A 310 -19.52 -20.25 18.22
N GLU A 311 -20.48 -21.05 18.70
CA GLU A 311 -21.08 -22.12 17.89
C GLU A 311 -21.74 -21.59 16.61
N VAL A 312 -22.25 -20.35 16.62
CA VAL A 312 -22.85 -19.73 15.42
C VAL A 312 -21.78 -19.51 14.36
N ALA A 313 -20.61 -19.02 14.74
CA ALA A 313 -19.48 -18.87 13.83
C ALA A 313 -19.04 -20.23 13.26
N VAL A 314 -18.97 -21.29 14.08
CA VAL A 314 -18.62 -22.65 13.63
C VAL A 314 -19.61 -23.16 12.59
N LYS A 315 -20.91 -22.97 12.83
CA LYS A 315 -21.98 -23.37 11.89
C LYS A 315 -21.83 -22.66 10.54
N LYS A 316 -21.67 -21.33 10.57
CA LYS A 316 -21.48 -20.52 9.36
C LYS A 316 -20.20 -20.90 8.61
N PHE A 317 -19.09 -21.09 9.33
CA PHE A 317 -17.85 -21.58 8.74
C PHE A 317 -18.05 -22.91 8.00
N SER A 318 -18.72 -23.88 8.64
CA SER A 318 -19.03 -25.19 8.04
C SER A 318 -19.86 -25.06 6.76
N PHE A 319 -20.83 -24.14 6.73
CA PHE A 319 -21.66 -23.89 5.54
C PHE A 319 -20.85 -23.33 4.37
N THR A 320 -19.91 -22.43 4.66
CA THR A 320 -19.10 -21.78 3.62
C THR A 320 -17.83 -22.54 3.27
N ALA A 321 -17.54 -23.69 3.88
CA ALA A 321 -16.23 -24.32 3.80
C ALA A 321 -15.81 -24.73 2.38
N GLN A 322 -16.77 -24.99 1.48
CA GLN A 322 -16.54 -25.27 0.06
C GLN A 322 -16.27 -24.02 -0.78
N GLY A 323 -16.48 -22.85 -0.19
CA GLY A 323 -16.35 -21.57 -0.84
C GLY A 323 -14.91 -21.22 -1.18
N ASN A 324 -14.74 -20.60 -2.35
CA ASN A 324 -13.48 -20.08 -2.85
C ASN A 324 -13.72 -18.66 -3.40
N LEU A 325 -13.27 -17.65 -2.66
CA LEU A 325 -13.61 -16.25 -2.90
C LEU A 325 -12.36 -15.45 -3.26
N ALA A 326 -12.34 -14.84 -4.45
CA ALA A 326 -11.24 -13.98 -4.89
C ALA A 326 -10.88 -12.86 -3.89
N PRO A 327 -11.84 -12.11 -3.29
CA PRO A 327 -11.52 -11.07 -2.33
C PRO A 327 -10.79 -11.58 -1.08
N LEU A 328 -11.15 -12.78 -0.61
CA LEU A 328 -10.51 -13.38 0.55
C LEU A 328 -9.11 -13.90 0.20
N CYS A 329 -8.94 -14.50 -0.98
CA CYS A 329 -7.61 -14.87 -1.49
C CYS A 329 -6.72 -13.63 -1.64
N ALA A 330 -7.23 -12.51 -2.17
CA ALA A 330 -6.51 -11.24 -2.28
C ALA A 330 -6.05 -10.73 -0.90
N PHE A 331 -6.95 -10.75 0.09
CA PHE A 331 -6.64 -10.31 1.44
C PHE A 331 -5.57 -11.18 2.11
N ILE A 332 -5.84 -12.47 2.29
CA ILE A 332 -4.92 -13.39 2.99
C ILE A 332 -3.63 -13.59 2.18
N GLY A 333 -3.71 -13.60 0.85
CA GLY A 333 -2.56 -13.72 -0.04
C GLY A 333 -1.62 -12.51 0.04
N GLY A 334 -2.16 -11.30 0.15
CA GLY A 334 -1.36 -10.09 0.41
C GLY A 334 -0.63 -10.13 1.74
N LEU A 335 -1.30 -10.60 2.80
CA LEU A 335 -0.70 -10.80 4.13
C LEU A 335 0.40 -11.86 4.10
N ALA A 336 0.11 -13.05 3.58
CA ALA A 336 1.06 -14.16 3.51
C ALA A 336 2.29 -13.83 2.66
N ALA A 337 2.11 -13.14 1.53
CA ALA A 337 3.22 -12.65 0.72
C ALA A 337 4.06 -11.60 1.46
N GLN A 338 3.44 -10.75 2.28
CA GLN A 338 4.20 -9.85 3.14
C GLN A 338 5.05 -10.65 4.14
N GLU A 339 4.52 -11.70 4.76
CA GLU A 339 5.29 -12.55 5.68
C GLU A 339 6.48 -13.23 4.99
N VAL A 340 6.34 -13.66 3.72
CA VAL A 340 7.48 -14.11 2.91
C VAL A 340 8.54 -13.01 2.77
N ILE A 341 8.13 -11.78 2.47
CA ILE A 341 9.05 -10.63 2.39
C ILE A 341 9.75 -10.40 3.72
N LYS A 342 9.06 -10.51 4.86
CA LYS A 342 9.66 -10.37 6.19
C LYS A 342 10.72 -11.43 6.45
N ALA A 343 10.39 -12.70 6.17
CA ALA A 343 11.30 -13.83 6.30
C ALA A 343 12.58 -13.63 5.47
N CYS A 344 12.45 -13.21 4.21
CA CYS A 344 13.60 -12.99 3.32
C CYS A 344 14.40 -11.73 3.63
N SER A 345 13.75 -10.67 4.08
CA SER A 345 14.37 -9.35 4.22
C SER A 345 14.86 -9.02 5.63
N ARG A 346 14.40 -9.74 6.66
CA ARG A 346 14.57 -9.38 8.08
C ARG A 346 14.10 -7.96 8.42
N LYS A 347 13.20 -7.41 7.62
CA LYS A 347 12.57 -6.11 7.85
C LYS A 347 11.10 -6.37 8.18
N PHE A 348 10.59 -5.53 9.07
CA PHE A 348 9.26 -5.60 9.69
C PHE A 348 9.10 -6.71 10.71
N THR A 349 8.22 -6.49 11.68
CA THR A 349 7.85 -7.48 12.68
C THR A 349 6.92 -8.55 12.07
N PRO A 350 7.34 -9.82 12.00
CA PRO A 350 6.51 -10.92 11.52
C PRO A 350 5.32 -11.22 12.43
N LEU A 351 4.31 -11.85 11.84
CA LEU A 351 3.20 -12.42 12.58
C LEU A 351 3.73 -13.47 13.56
N LYS A 352 3.34 -13.35 14.83
CA LYS A 352 3.65 -14.32 15.89
C LYS A 352 2.36 -14.75 16.59
N GLN A 353 1.80 -15.92 16.33
CA GLN A 353 2.11 -16.84 15.22
C GLN A 353 0.90 -17.09 14.32
N TRP A 354 -0.29 -17.10 14.91
CA TRP A 354 -1.54 -17.37 14.20
C TRP A 354 -2.33 -16.10 14.00
N PHE A 355 -2.86 -15.95 12.79
CA PHE A 355 -3.85 -14.96 12.43
C PHE A 355 -5.08 -15.66 11.89
N TYR A 356 -6.25 -15.27 12.39
CA TYR A 356 -7.54 -15.74 11.93
C TYR A 356 -8.37 -14.53 11.51
N PHE A 357 -9.10 -14.70 10.41
CA PHE A 357 -9.98 -13.67 9.88
C PHE A 357 -11.30 -14.30 9.44
N ASP A 358 -12.39 -13.55 9.60
CA ASP A 358 -13.70 -13.91 9.07
C ASP A 358 -14.46 -12.68 8.55
N ALA A 359 -15.27 -12.91 7.52
CA ALA A 359 -16.23 -11.95 6.98
C ALA A 359 -17.65 -12.54 6.97
N LEU A 360 -18.02 -13.25 8.03
CA LEU A 360 -19.27 -14.02 8.13
C LEU A 360 -20.55 -13.17 8.15
N GLU A 361 -20.42 -11.83 8.14
CA GLU A 361 -21.49 -10.88 7.93
C GLU A 361 -21.99 -10.82 6.48
N SER A 362 -21.27 -11.41 5.51
CA SER A 362 -21.63 -11.37 4.08
C SER A 362 -22.57 -12.51 3.62
N LEU A 363 -23.01 -13.42 4.48
CA LEU A 363 -23.79 -14.60 4.04
C LEU A 363 -25.24 -14.28 3.61
N PRO A 364 -25.72 -14.77 2.45
CA PRO A 364 -27.12 -14.75 2.04
C PRO A 364 -27.87 -16.04 2.44
N GLU A 365 -29.17 -16.09 2.14
CA GLU A 365 -30.06 -17.23 2.39
C GLU A 365 -30.43 -17.90 1.04
N ASP A 366 -29.66 -18.89 0.55
CA ASP A 366 -30.07 -19.99 -0.38
C ASP A 366 -28.85 -20.72 -1.01
N ASP A 367 -29.04 -21.98 -1.47
CA ASP A 367 -27.97 -22.86 -1.98
C ASP A 367 -28.39 -23.59 -3.27
N ASN A 368 -27.55 -23.56 -4.32
CA ASN A 368 -27.52 -24.52 -5.45
C ASN A 368 -26.29 -24.28 -6.36
N GLN A 369 -25.50 -25.33 -6.65
CA GLN A 369 -24.35 -25.31 -7.58
C GLN A 369 -24.79 -25.56 -9.05
N LYS A 370 -24.12 -24.93 -10.02
CA LYS A 370 -24.52 -24.97 -11.46
C LYS A 370 -23.44 -25.42 -12.46
N GLY A 371 -22.18 -25.64 -12.06
CA GLY A 371 -21.13 -26.11 -12.98
C GLY A 371 -20.50 -24.98 -13.80
N THR A 372 -20.09 -23.90 -13.15
CA THR A 372 -19.63 -22.65 -13.76
C THR A 372 -18.31 -22.17 -13.16
N ARG A 373 -17.65 -21.17 -13.79
CA ARG A 373 -16.44 -20.53 -13.23
C ARG A 373 -16.68 -19.87 -11.86
N TYR A 374 -17.93 -19.61 -11.49
CA TYR A 374 -18.31 -18.98 -10.23
C TYR A 374 -18.70 -19.99 -9.15
N ASP A 375 -18.56 -21.30 -9.38
CA ASP A 375 -19.01 -22.34 -8.43
C ASP A 375 -18.42 -22.18 -7.01
N GLY A 376 -17.17 -21.73 -6.90
CA GLY A 376 -16.55 -21.45 -5.62
C GLY A 376 -17.20 -20.28 -4.88
N GLN A 377 -17.72 -19.29 -5.60
CA GLN A 377 -18.46 -18.16 -5.03
C GLN A 377 -19.93 -18.53 -4.76
N ILE A 378 -20.58 -19.24 -5.68
CA ILE A 378 -21.96 -19.73 -5.56
C ILE A 378 -22.09 -20.66 -4.35
N ALA A 379 -21.08 -21.46 -4.02
CA ALA A 379 -21.07 -22.29 -2.81
C ALA A 379 -21.16 -21.49 -1.48
N VAL A 380 -20.95 -20.18 -1.52
CA VAL A 380 -21.12 -19.27 -0.37
C VAL A 380 -22.40 -18.46 -0.50
N PHE A 381 -22.66 -17.91 -1.69
CA PHE A 381 -23.67 -16.88 -1.87
C PHE A 381 -24.91 -17.30 -2.67
N GLY A 382 -24.92 -18.48 -3.27
CA GLY A 382 -25.99 -18.95 -4.14
C GLY A 382 -25.97 -18.32 -5.55
N SER A 383 -26.69 -18.95 -6.49
CA SER A 383 -26.75 -18.50 -7.88
C SER A 383 -27.48 -17.17 -8.06
N ASP A 384 -28.49 -16.91 -7.24
CA ASP A 384 -29.31 -15.70 -7.37
C ASP A 384 -28.50 -14.45 -7.03
N PHE A 385 -27.56 -14.58 -6.10
CA PHE A 385 -26.61 -13.52 -5.81
C PHE A 385 -25.58 -13.34 -6.93
N GLN A 386 -25.13 -14.44 -7.54
CA GLN A 386 -24.25 -14.38 -8.71
C GLN A 386 -24.91 -13.59 -9.85
N GLU A 387 -26.17 -13.86 -10.15
CA GLU A 387 -26.94 -13.13 -11.17
C GLU A 387 -27.07 -11.63 -10.82
N LYS A 388 -27.20 -11.28 -9.53
CA LYS A 388 -27.18 -9.88 -9.08
C LYS A 388 -25.84 -9.20 -9.35
N LEU A 389 -24.71 -9.88 -9.12
CA LEU A 389 -23.37 -9.37 -9.41
C LEU A 389 -23.18 -9.12 -10.92
N GLU A 390 -23.62 -10.05 -11.76
CA GLU A 390 -23.50 -9.97 -13.22
C GLU A 390 -24.28 -8.81 -13.83
N ARG A 391 -25.35 -8.36 -13.17
CA ARG A 391 -26.18 -7.21 -13.58
C ARG A 391 -25.66 -5.85 -13.12
N GLN A 392 -24.66 -5.80 -12.24
CA GLN A 392 -24.20 -4.53 -11.67
C GLN A 392 -23.55 -3.61 -12.71
N LYS A 393 -23.81 -2.30 -12.57
CA LYS A 393 -23.16 -1.22 -13.30
C LYS A 393 -22.26 -0.41 -12.39
N TYR A 394 -20.94 -0.57 -12.52
CA TYR A 394 -19.98 0.08 -11.63
C TYR A 394 -19.03 1.01 -12.36
N PHE A 395 -18.73 2.14 -11.74
CA PHE A 395 -17.71 3.08 -12.19
C PHE A 395 -16.45 2.95 -11.34
N LEU A 396 -15.33 2.56 -11.95
CA LEU A 396 -14.03 2.51 -11.33
C LEU A 396 -13.20 3.72 -11.76
N VAL A 397 -12.76 4.50 -10.78
CA VAL A 397 -11.96 5.71 -11.02
C VAL A 397 -10.52 5.46 -10.57
N GLY A 398 -9.63 5.36 -11.55
CA GLY A 398 -8.24 4.95 -11.38
C GLY A 398 -8.00 3.49 -11.79
N ALA A 399 -7.01 3.29 -12.66
CA ALA A 399 -6.48 2.02 -13.14
C ALA A 399 -5.03 1.78 -12.66
N GLY A 400 -4.62 2.49 -11.60
CA GLY A 400 -3.35 2.28 -10.90
C GLY A 400 -3.31 0.98 -10.08
N ALA A 401 -2.54 0.98 -8.98
CA ALA A 401 -2.29 -0.23 -8.18
C ALA A 401 -3.59 -0.86 -7.64
N ILE A 402 -4.40 -0.08 -6.91
CA ILE A 402 -5.69 -0.53 -6.37
C ILE A 402 -6.65 -0.87 -7.53
N GLY A 403 -6.66 -0.07 -8.60
CA GLY A 403 -7.54 -0.27 -9.76
C GLY A 403 -7.30 -1.60 -10.45
N CYS A 404 -6.03 -1.98 -10.66
CA CYS A 404 -5.66 -3.29 -11.23
C CYS A 404 -6.16 -4.46 -10.37
N GLU A 405 -5.99 -4.37 -9.04
CA GLU A 405 -6.45 -5.40 -8.11
C GLU A 405 -7.98 -5.47 -8.01
N LEU A 406 -8.68 -4.32 -8.04
CA LEU A 406 -10.13 -4.25 -8.07
C LEU A 406 -10.69 -4.85 -9.36
N LEU A 407 -10.12 -4.52 -10.53
CA LEU A 407 -10.56 -5.09 -11.81
C LEU A 407 -10.34 -6.60 -11.86
N LYS A 408 -9.22 -7.10 -11.33
CA LYS A 408 -8.99 -8.55 -11.14
C LYS A 408 -10.11 -9.16 -10.30
N ASN A 409 -10.41 -8.57 -9.14
CA ASN A 409 -11.48 -9.06 -8.28
C ASN A 409 -12.85 -8.98 -8.97
N PHE A 410 -13.19 -7.88 -9.66
CA PHE A 410 -14.44 -7.71 -10.42
C PHE A 410 -14.60 -8.80 -11.48
N ALA A 411 -13.54 -9.10 -12.23
CA ALA A 411 -13.54 -10.17 -13.21
C ALA A 411 -13.76 -11.56 -12.59
N LEU A 412 -13.17 -11.83 -11.43
CA LEU A 412 -13.29 -13.12 -10.75
C LEU A 412 -14.65 -13.31 -10.06
N ILE A 413 -15.20 -12.25 -9.46
CA ILE A 413 -16.53 -12.30 -8.81
C ILE A 413 -17.67 -12.18 -9.83
N GLY A 414 -17.39 -11.79 -11.08
CA GLY A 414 -18.38 -11.63 -12.14
C GLY A 414 -19.16 -10.32 -12.07
N LEU A 415 -18.59 -9.26 -11.48
CA LEU A 415 -19.26 -7.95 -11.39
C LEU A 415 -19.43 -7.34 -12.78
N GLY A 416 -20.67 -7.15 -13.22
CA GLY A 416 -20.98 -6.64 -14.56
C GLY A 416 -20.67 -7.62 -15.70
N ALA A 417 -20.42 -8.90 -15.39
CA ALA A 417 -20.13 -9.95 -16.36
C ALA A 417 -21.41 -10.63 -16.91
N GLY A 418 -22.40 -9.82 -17.28
CA GLY A 418 -23.71 -10.23 -17.79
C GLY A 418 -24.43 -9.04 -18.43
N GLU A 419 -25.64 -8.72 -17.96
CA GLU A 419 -26.39 -7.53 -18.41
C GLU A 419 -25.87 -6.21 -17.79
N GLY A 420 -24.89 -6.31 -16.88
CA GLY A 420 -24.23 -5.17 -16.25
C GLY A 420 -23.13 -4.53 -17.11
N HIS A 421 -22.37 -3.63 -16.50
CA HIS A 421 -21.30 -2.90 -17.18
C HIS A 421 -20.28 -2.31 -16.21
N ILE A 422 -19.00 -2.39 -16.55
CA ILE A 422 -17.93 -1.68 -15.84
C ILE A 422 -17.42 -0.53 -16.72
N THR A 423 -17.42 0.68 -16.17
CA THR A 423 -16.68 1.80 -16.77
C THR A 423 -15.43 2.03 -15.94
N VAL A 424 -14.25 2.01 -16.57
CA VAL A 424 -12.98 2.37 -15.90
C VAL A 424 -12.43 3.64 -16.54
N THR A 425 -12.01 4.61 -15.73
CA THR A 425 -11.32 5.81 -16.23
C THR A 425 -9.99 6.01 -15.55
N ASP A 426 -8.97 6.36 -16.32
CA ASP A 426 -7.65 6.75 -15.85
C ASP A 426 -6.97 7.55 -16.97
N MET A 427 -6.47 8.75 -16.67
CA MET A 427 -5.82 9.61 -17.66
C MET A 427 -4.33 9.27 -17.89
N ASP A 428 -3.75 8.45 -17.04
CA ASP A 428 -2.33 8.18 -17.05
C ASP A 428 -1.94 7.10 -18.06
N HIS A 429 -0.66 7.14 -18.42
CA HIS A 429 0.00 6.11 -19.20
C HIS A 429 0.85 5.20 -18.31
N ILE A 430 1.14 4.00 -18.79
CA ILE A 430 1.90 3.00 -18.05
C ILE A 430 3.39 3.35 -18.06
N GLU A 431 4.01 3.38 -16.89
CA GLU A 431 5.45 3.58 -16.73
C GLU A 431 6.15 2.31 -16.25
N LYS A 432 7.49 2.28 -16.33
CA LYS A 432 8.29 1.15 -15.83
C LYS A 432 8.08 0.91 -14.32
N SER A 433 8.04 1.99 -13.53
CA SER A 433 7.87 1.94 -12.08
C SER A 433 6.52 1.36 -11.65
N ASN A 434 5.54 1.36 -12.54
CA ASN A 434 4.18 0.90 -12.28
C ASN A 434 4.12 -0.64 -12.25
N LEU A 435 4.93 -1.32 -13.08
CA LEU A 435 4.90 -2.77 -13.30
C LEU A 435 5.14 -3.60 -12.02
N ASN A 436 5.86 -3.04 -11.03
CA ASN A 436 6.10 -3.71 -9.75
C ASN A 436 4.83 -3.88 -8.88
N ARG A 437 3.75 -3.15 -9.14
CA ARG A 437 2.49 -3.24 -8.36
C ARG A 437 1.20 -3.23 -9.17
N GLN A 438 1.28 -2.91 -10.46
CA GLN A 438 0.15 -2.87 -11.40
C GLN A 438 0.22 -4.08 -12.33
N PHE A 439 -0.04 -5.25 -11.76
CA PHE A 439 0.28 -6.55 -12.38
C PHE A 439 -0.53 -6.89 -13.65
N LEU A 440 -1.53 -6.08 -14.00
CA LEU A 440 -2.25 -6.21 -15.29
C LEU A 440 -1.38 -5.75 -16.47
N PHE A 441 -0.32 -4.99 -16.20
CA PHE A 441 0.55 -4.41 -17.21
C PHE A 441 1.82 -5.24 -17.41
N ARG A 442 2.43 -5.12 -18.59
CA ARG A 442 3.72 -5.76 -18.92
C ARG A 442 4.67 -4.72 -19.52
N SER A 443 5.95 -5.09 -19.65
CA SER A 443 6.97 -4.21 -20.22
C SER A 443 6.62 -3.71 -21.64
N GLN A 444 5.92 -4.52 -22.44
CA GLN A 444 5.45 -4.11 -23.78
C GLN A 444 4.28 -3.12 -23.76
N ASP A 445 3.72 -2.80 -22.60
CA ASP A 445 2.60 -1.88 -22.43
C ASP A 445 3.02 -0.50 -21.94
N ILE A 446 4.31 -0.29 -21.65
CA ILE A 446 4.86 1.02 -21.28
C ILE A 446 4.50 2.06 -22.36
N GLY A 447 4.01 3.22 -21.92
CA GLY A 447 3.54 4.32 -22.77
C GLY A 447 2.12 4.15 -23.31
N LYS A 448 1.39 3.07 -22.98
CA LYS A 448 -0.03 2.92 -23.33
C LYS A 448 -0.95 3.41 -22.21
N PRO A 449 -2.20 3.80 -22.51
CA PRO A 449 -3.17 4.22 -21.48
C PRO A 449 -3.47 3.09 -20.49
N LYS A 450 -3.43 3.40 -19.18
CA LYS A 450 -3.64 2.41 -18.11
C LYS A 450 -5.01 1.74 -18.21
N SER A 451 -6.07 2.55 -18.37
CA SER A 451 -7.46 2.07 -18.40
C SER A 451 -7.73 1.07 -19.53
N GLU A 452 -7.21 1.34 -20.73
CA GLU A 452 -7.41 0.47 -21.90
C GLU A 452 -6.69 -0.88 -21.76
N VAL A 453 -5.44 -0.86 -21.30
CA VAL A 453 -4.67 -2.09 -21.10
C VAL A 453 -5.27 -2.90 -19.96
N ALA A 454 -5.70 -2.26 -18.87
CA ALA A 454 -6.34 -2.93 -17.74
C ALA A 454 -7.65 -3.60 -18.16
N ALA A 455 -8.51 -2.88 -18.91
CA ALA A 455 -9.76 -3.43 -19.43
C ALA A 455 -9.54 -4.64 -20.35
N ARG A 456 -8.53 -4.57 -21.23
CA ARG A 456 -8.15 -5.69 -22.10
C ARG A 456 -7.66 -6.90 -21.30
N ALA A 457 -6.82 -6.67 -20.28
CA ALA A 457 -6.27 -7.73 -19.45
C ALA A 457 -7.37 -8.49 -18.70
N VAL A 458 -8.32 -7.78 -18.08
CA VAL A 458 -9.40 -8.44 -17.32
C VAL A 458 -10.46 -9.08 -18.21
N LYS A 459 -10.66 -8.58 -19.43
CA LYS A 459 -11.49 -9.27 -20.43
C LYS A 459 -10.86 -10.58 -20.90
N ALA A 460 -9.53 -10.69 -20.90
CA ALA A 460 -8.84 -11.96 -21.14
C ALA A 460 -8.96 -12.92 -19.93
N MET A 461 -9.00 -12.40 -18.70
CA MET A 461 -9.25 -13.20 -17.48
C MET A 461 -10.69 -13.70 -17.41
N ASN A 462 -11.65 -12.85 -17.80
CA ASN A 462 -13.06 -13.21 -17.89
C ASN A 462 -13.69 -12.66 -19.18
N PRO A 463 -13.86 -13.51 -20.21
CA PRO A 463 -14.47 -13.11 -21.48
C PRO A 463 -15.89 -12.56 -21.38
N GLN A 464 -16.62 -12.86 -20.29
CA GLN A 464 -17.98 -12.36 -20.06
C GLN A 464 -18.01 -10.91 -19.55
N MET A 465 -16.87 -10.34 -19.15
CA MET A 465 -16.81 -8.97 -18.66
C MET A 465 -17.23 -7.96 -19.72
N ASN A 466 -18.25 -7.17 -19.39
CA ASN A 466 -18.64 -6.00 -20.16
C ASN A 466 -17.96 -4.75 -19.58
N ILE A 467 -16.93 -4.25 -20.26
CA ILE A 467 -16.09 -3.17 -19.75
C ILE A 467 -15.74 -2.14 -20.83
N THR A 468 -15.84 -0.86 -20.48
CA THR A 468 -15.42 0.29 -21.30
C THR A 468 -14.32 1.06 -20.58
N ALA A 469 -13.25 1.38 -21.32
CA ALA A 469 -12.14 2.19 -20.82
C ALA A 469 -12.25 3.62 -21.33
N HIS A 470 -12.16 4.57 -20.41
CA HIS A 470 -12.05 6.00 -20.67
C HIS A 470 -10.67 6.51 -20.23
N GLN A 471 -10.25 7.63 -20.82
CA GLN A 471 -8.97 8.28 -20.50
C GLN A 471 -9.17 9.67 -19.86
N ASN A 472 -10.35 9.90 -19.28
CA ASN A 472 -10.71 11.21 -18.75
C ASN A 472 -10.26 11.33 -17.28
N ARG A 473 -9.68 12.47 -16.93
CA ARG A 473 -9.51 12.86 -15.52
C ARG A 473 -10.89 13.15 -14.93
N LEU A 474 -11.21 12.54 -13.79
CA LEU A 474 -12.46 12.83 -13.08
C LEU A 474 -12.33 14.19 -12.38
N ALA A 475 -12.99 15.19 -12.95
CA ALA A 475 -12.98 16.57 -12.49
C ALA A 475 -14.16 17.32 -13.15
N THR A 476 -14.34 18.60 -12.84
CA THR A 476 -15.42 19.43 -13.38
C THR A 476 -15.40 19.47 -14.92
N GLU A 477 -14.22 19.40 -15.53
CA GLU A 477 -14.05 19.43 -16.99
C GLU A 477 -14.62 18.19 -17.71
N SER A 478 -14.73 17.06 -17.00
CA SER A 478 -15.28 15.81 -17.56
C SER A 478 -16.74 15.56 -17.23
N GLU A 479 -17.45 16.53 -16.62
CA GLU A 479 -18.89 16.44 -16.34
C GLU A 479 -19.76 16.25 -17.58
N GLN A 480 -19.31 16.71 -18.76
CA GLN A 480 -20.02 16.47 -20.02
C GLN A 480 -20.04 14.98 -20.40
N VAL A 481 -19.05 14.21 -19.93
CA VAL A 481 -18.96 12.76 -20.13
C VAL A 481 -19.62 12.02 -18.96
N TYR A 482 -19.34 12.48 -17.74
CA TYR A 482 -19.84 11.89 -16.51
C TYR A 482 -20.99 12.73 -15.95
N ASP A 483 -22.03 12.90 -16.77
CA ASP A 483 -23.17 13.73 -16.45
C ASP A 483 -24.12 13.06 -15.44
N TYR A 484 -25.22 13.75 -15.15
CA TYR A 484 -26.28 13.22 -14.28
C TYR A 484 -26.81 11.86 -14.75
N HIS A 485 -26.95 11.65 -16.06
CA HIS A 485 -27.50 10.41 -16.62
C HIS A 485 -26.53 9.25 -16.44
N PHE A 486 -25.22 9.49 -16.64
CA PHE A 486 -24.17 8.52 -16.37
C PHE A 486 -24.23 8.05 -14.92
N PHE A 487 -24.09 8.97 -13.96
CA PHE A 487 -24.07 8.59 -12.54
C PHE A 487 -25.40 7.97 -12.09
N SER A 488 -26.54 8.51 -12.53
CA SER A 488 -27.86 7.96 -12.19
C SER A 488 -28.05 6.53 -12.68
N GLY A 489 -27.40 6.15 -13.77
CA GLY A 489 -27.43 4.79 -14.34
C GLY A 489 -26.54 3.77 -13.64
N LEU A 490 -25.66 4.20 -12.71
CA LEU A 490 -24.77 3.31 -11.95
C LEU A 490 -25.47 2.65 -10.77
N ASP A 491 -24.99 1.49 -10.36
CA ASP A 491 -25.33 0.84 -9.09
C ASP A 491 -24.36 1.21 -7.97
N GLY A 492 -23.12 1.61 -8.31
CA GLY A 492 -22.11 2.07 -7.37
C GLY A 492 -20.83 2.55 -8.04
N ALA A 493 -19.93 3.10 -7.24
CA ALA A 493 -18.60 3.53 -7.66
C ALA A 493 -17.50 2.92 -6.77
N ALA A 494 -16.31 2.77 -7.33
CA ALA A 494 -15.11 2.37 -6.61
C ALA A 494 -13.97 3.34 -6.91
N ALA A 495 -13.35 3.84 -5.86
CA ALA A 495 -12.24 4.78 -5.92
C ALA A 495 -10.91 4.03 -5.80
N ALA A 496 -10.03 4.27 -6.78
CA ALA A 496 -8.67 3.76 -6.82
C ALA A 496 -7.70 4.92 -7.11
N LEU A 497 -7.89 6.01 -6.35
CA LEU A 497 -7.26 7.31 -6.55
C LEU A 497 -6.00 7.45 -5.68
N ASP A 498 -5.15 8.42 -6.00
CA ASP A 498 -3.90 8.69 -5.27
C ASP A 498 -3.90 10.05 -4.54
N ASN A 499 -4.76 10.99 -4.93
CA ASN A 499 -4.90 12.30 -4.32
C ASN A 499 -6.23 12.47 -3.56
N VAL A 500 -6.31 13.42 -2.64
CA VAL A 500 -7.46 13.62 -1.73
C VAL A 500 -8.58 14.37 -2.44
N GLU A 501 -8.22 15.23 -3.38
CA GLU A 501 -9.10 16.11 -4.14
C GLU A 501 -10.04 15.31 -5.04
N ALA A 502 -9.49 14.37 -5.83
CA ALA A 502 -10.28 13.49 -6.68
C ALA A 502 -11.20 12.56 -5.86
N ARG A 503 -10.77 12.14 -4.67
CA ARG A 503 -11.61 11.33 -3.75
C ARG A 503 -12.81 12.12 -3.27
N ALA A 504 -12.58 13.35 -2.80
CA ALA A 504 -13.64 14.24 -2.36
C ALA A 504 -14.60 14.59 -3.51
N TYR A 505 -14.07 14.77 -4.72
CA TYR A 505 -14.90 15.02 -5.91
C TYR A 505 -15.79 13.81 -6.24
N LEU A 506 -15.24 12.60 -6.32
CA LEU A 506 -16.03 11.39 -6.55
C LEU A 506 -17.07 11.16 -5.43
N ASP A 507 -16.71 11.39 -4.17
CA ASP A 507 -17.63 11.34 -3.03
C ASP A 507 -18.80 12.30 -3.24
N SER A 508 -18.53 13.54 -3.64
CA SER A 508 -19.56 14.54 -3.89
C SER A 508 -20.54 14.10 -4.99
N CYS A 509 -20.03 13.54 -6.10
CA CYS A 509 -20.88 12.97 -7.15
C CYS A 509 -21.74 11.82 -6.59
N CYS A 510 -21.13 10.90 -5.84
CA CYS A 510 -21.85 9.76 -5.26
C CYS A 510 -22.95 10.20 -4.27
N VAL A 511 -22.68 11.22 -3.45
CA VAL A 511 -23.66 11.80 -2.52
C VAL A 511 -24.82 12.44 -3.29
N VAL A 512 -24.53 13.27 -4.30
CA VAL A 512 -25.55 13.95 -5.12
C VAL A 512 -26.46 12.95 -5.84
N HIS A 513 -25.89 11.88 -6.38
CA HIS A 513 -26.63 10.87 -7.14
C HIS A 513 -27.13 9.69 -6.28
N ASN A 514 -26.94 9.75 -4.96
CA ASN A 514 -27.33 8.70 -4.02
C ASN A 514 -26.78 7.32 -4.42
N LYS A 515 -25.49 7.26 -4.76
CA LYS A 515 -24.76 6.05 -5.16
C LYS A 515 -23.80 5.61 -4.07
N PRO A 516 -23.70 4.30 -3.78
CA PRO A 516 -22.69 3.80 -2.86
C PRO A 516 -21.30 3.92 -3.45
N MET A 517 -20.32 4.12 -2.59
CA MET A 517 -18.91 4.25 -2.95
C MET A 517 -18.04 3.32 -2.10
N LEU A 518 -17.13 2.59 -2.75
CA LEU A 518 -16.02 1.91 -2.11
C LEU A 518 -14.78 2.77 -2.23
N GLU A 519 -14.09 3.02 -1.12
CA GLU A 519 -12.88 3.82 -1.06
C GLU A 519 -11.75 3.02 -0.40
N GLY A 520 -10.54 3.16 -0.94
CA GLY A 520 -9.36 2.54 -0.37
C GLY A 520 -8.10 3.33 -0.72
N GLY A 521 -7.13 3.30 0.20
CA GLY A 521 -5.85 3.96 0.01
C GLY A 521 -4.70 3.19 0.65
N THR A 522 -3.50 3.37 0.11
CA THR A 522 -2.27 2.73 0.58
C THR A 522 -1.15 3.74 0.76
N LEU A 523 -0.27 3.47 1.73
CA LEU A 523 0.98 4.18 1.98
C LEU A 523 2.01 3.17 2.48
N GLY A 524 2.84 2.67 1.58
CA GLY A 524 3.80 1.60 1.84
C GLY A 524 3.11 0.35 2.39
N SER A 525 3.46 -0.05 3.62
CA SER A 525 2.85 -1.19 4.34
C SER A 525 1.49 -0.87 4.96
N LYS A 526 1.04 0.39 4.93
CA LYS A 526 -0.20 0.87 5.55
C LYS A 526 -1.32 0.93 4.51
N GLY A 527 -2.54 0.58 4.89
CA GLY A 527 -3.71 0.65 4.04
C GLY A 527 -4.99 0.89 4.83
N HIS A 528 -6.02 1.40 4.16
CA HIS A 528 -7.35 1.57 4.73
C HIS A 528 -8.45 1.29 3.71
N THR A 529 -9.63 0.94 4.20
CA THR A 529 -10.85 0.86 3.40
C THR A 529 -11.99 1.60 4.08
N LEU A 530 -12.81 2.26 3.28
CA LEU A 530 -14.03 2.94 3.69
C LEU A 530 -15.16 2.53 2.73
N VAL A 531 -16.36 2.41 3.28
CA VAL A 531 -17.58 2.21 2.49
C VAL A 531 -18.56 3.33 2.80
N VAL A 532 -19.04 3.98 1.74
CA VAL A 532 -20.09 5.00 1.82
C VAL A 532 -21.38 4.39 1.31
N VAL A 533 -22.35 4.26 2.22
CA VAL A 533 -23.68 3.72 1.94
C VAL A 533 -24.71 4.85 2.04
N PRO A 534 -25.42 5.17 0.94
CA PRO A 534 -26.31 6.32 0.92
C PRO A 534 -27.38 6.25 2.01
N ARG A 535 -27.60 7.37 2.71
CA ARG A 535 -28.54 7.51 3.84
C ARG A 535 -28.24 6.61 5.06
N LEU A 536 -27.09 5.94 5.11
CA LEU A 536 -26.73 5.07 6.22
C LEU A 536 -25.42 5.51 6.89
N THR A 537 -24.35 5.71 6.12
CA THR A 537 -23.03 6.10 6.64
C THR A 537 -22.72 7.57 6.36
N GLU A 538 -21.78 8.14 7.11
CA GLU A 538 -21.12 9.40 6.75
C GLU A 538 -20.38 9.23 5.40
N SER A 539 -20.29 10.30 4.62
CA SER A 539 -19.53 10.31 3.35
C SER A 539 -18.04 10.49 3.63
N TYR A 540 -17.19 10.39 2.60
CA TYR A 540 -15.76 10.69 2.74
C TYR A 540 -15.54 12.15 3.16
N GLY A 541 -16.34 13.05 2.58
CA GLY A 541 -16.39 14.47 2.93
C GLY A 541 -15.44 15.33 2.10
N PRO A 542 -15.41 16.65 2.37
CA PRO A 542 -14.56 17.58 1.64
C PRO A 542 -13.08 17.30 1.89
N ALA A 543 -12.25 17.68 0.92
CA ALA A 543 -10.80 17.66 1.09
C ALA A 543 -10.44 18.52 2.32
N LYS A 544 -9.91 17.87 3.36
CA LYS A 544 -9.43 18.58 4.55
C LYS A 544 -8.02 19.08 4.25
N SER A 545 -7.82 20.40 4.25
CA SER A 545 -6.47 20.97 4.21
C SER A 545 -5.67 20.43 5.41
N SER A 546 -4.65 19.63 5.15
CA SER A 546 -3.75 19.11 6.19
C SER A 546 -2.79 20.22 6.64
N SER A 547 -3.32 21.25 7.31
CA SER A 547 -2.59 22.44 7.76
C SER A 547 -1.52 22.19 8.84
N LYS A 548 -1.17 20.93 9.12
CA LYS A 548 -0.24 20.57 10.20
C LYS A 548 1.23 20.49 9.77
N ASN A 549 1.52 20.46 8.46
CA ASN A 549 2.89 20.30 7.94
C ASN A 549 3.31 21.37 6.92
N GLU A 550 2.55 22.46 6.77
CA GLU A 550 2.99 23.54 5.88
C GLU A 550 4.24 24.22 6.47
N ILE A 551 5.37 24.06 5.78
CA ILE A 551 6.62 24.69 6.16
C ILE A 551 6.46 26.20 5.93
N PRO A 552 6.68 27.06 6.94
CA PRO A 552 6.55 28.50 6.76
C PRO A 552 7.40 28.99 5.57
N LEU A 553 6.85 29.88 4.74
CA LEU A 553 7.54 30.37 3.55
C LEU A 553 8.89 31.03 3.89
N CYS A 554 8.98 31.69 5.06
CA CYS A 554 10.23 32.25 5.57
C CYS A 554 11.30 31.16 5.82
N THR A 555 10.90 29.99 6.28
CA THR A 555 11.75 28.81 6.47
C THR A 555 12.18 28.22 5.12
N LEU A 556 11.29 28.13 4.13
CA LEU A 556 11.63 27.65 2.78
C LEU A 556 12.60 28.59 2.04
N LYS A 557 12.28 29.89 2.00
CA LYS A 557 13.02 30.89 1.22
C LYS A 557 14.35 31.30 1.86
N ASN A 558 14.41 31.44 3.18
CA ASN A 558 15.54 32.12 3.84
C ASN A 558 16.23 31.30 4.94
N PHE A 559 15.51 30.39 5.62
CA PHE A 559 16.04 29.68 6.79
C PHE A 559 15.82 28.15 6.73
N PRO A 560 16.19 27.47 5.62
CA PRO A 560 16.13 26.02 5.58
C PRO A 560 17.11 25.44 6.60
N HIS A 561 16.67 24.39 7.29
CA HIS A 561 17.46 23.66 8.28
C HIS A 561 17.25 22.15 8.19
N ARG A 562 16.37 21.70 7.27
CA ARG A 562 16.20 20.31 6.88
C ARG A 562 16.26 20.19 5.37
N ILE A 563 16.62 19.02 4.88
CA ILE A 563 16.76 18.78 3.44
C ILE A 563 15.41 18.86 2.70
N GLU A 564 14.30 18.59 3.39
CA GLU A 564 12.96 18.77 2.84
C GLU A 564 12.67 20.24 2.52
N HIS A 565 13.25 21.18 3.26
CA HIS A 565 13.05 22.62 3.03
C HIS A 565 13.76 23.09 1.76
N THR A 566 14.96 22.56 1.50
CA THR A 566 15.71 22.88 0.28
C THR A 566 15.07 22.26 -0.96
N LEU A 567 14.34 21.16 -0.80
CA LEU A 567 13.61 20.51 -1.89
C LEU A 567 12.29 21.20 -2.17
N GLN A 568 11.49 21.45 -1.14
CA GLN A 568 10.16 22.06 -1.29
C GLN A 568 10.26 23.44 -1.96
N VAL A 569 11.28 24.25 -1.63
CA VAL A 569 11.49 25.54 -2.30
C VAL A 569 11.83 25.37 -3.78
N LEU A 570 12.58 24.34 -4.15
CA LEU A 570 12.94 24.05 -5.54
C LEU A 570 11.77 23.49 -6.35
N TYR A 571 10.90 22.68 -5.75
CA TYR A 571 9.63 22.27 -6.38
C TYR A 571 8.75 23.49 -6.66
N ALA A 572 8.64 24.37 -5.68
CA ALA A 572 7.86 25.59 -5.79
C ALA A 572 8.47 26.54 -6.85
N GLU A 573 9.81 26.58 -6.98
CA GLU A 573 10.52 27.42 -7.96
C GLU A 573 10.57 26.82 -9.38
N ALA A 574 10.68 25.50 -9.52
CA ALA A 574 10.71 24.79 -10.81
C ALA A 574 9.34 24.81 -11.53
N GLY A 575 8.25 24.99 -10.79
CA GLY A 575 6.90 25.20 -11.34
C GLY A 575 6.75 26.47 -12.19
N MET A 576 7.72 27.40 -12.17
CA MET A 576 7.69 28.64 -12.95
C MET A 576 8.14 28.49 -14.42
N GLY A 577 8.40 27.27 -14.88
CA GLY A 577 8.83 26.97 -16.25
C GLY A 577 10.35 27.09 -16.47
N SER A 578 10.81 26.66 -17.64
CA SER A 578 12.23 26.51 -17.96
C SER A 578 13.00 27.84 -18.11
N THR A 579 12.28 28.96 -18.21
CA THR A 579 12.80 30.33 -18.06
C THR A 579 13.11 30.69 -16.60
N GLY A 580 12.39 30.14 -15.62
CA GLY A 580 12.62 30.33 -14.18
C GLY A 580 13.84 29.57 -13.64
N ALA A 581 14.14 28.38 -14.19
CA ALA A 581 15.32 27.59 -13.80
C ALA A 581 16.65 28.32 -14.04
N GLY A 582 16.73 29.14 -15.10
CA GLY A 582 17.89 29.98 -15.42
C GLY A 582 18.08 31.18 -14.47
N GLN A 583 16.99 31.79 -14.00
CA GLN A 583 17.04 32.87 -13.00
C GLN A 583 17.32 32.33 -11.59
N CYS A 584 16.80 31.14 -11.26
CA CYS A 584 17.03 30.47 -9.96
C CYS A 584 18.53 30.19 -9.72
N PHE A 585 19.27 29.74 -10.76
CA PHE A 585 20.70 29.51 -10.67
C PHE A 585 21.48 30.78 -10.24
N GLN A 586 21.05 31.99 -10.60
CA GLN A 586 21.71 33.22 -10.16
C GLN A 586 21.41 33.59 -8.69
N SER A 587 20.23 33.25 -8.17
CA SER A 587 19.81 33.60 -6.80
C SER A 587 20.47 32.75 -5.71
N GLN A 588 20.84 31.51 -6.01
CA GLN A 588 21.43 30.57 -5.04
C GLN A 588 22.95 30.70 -4.89
N TRP A 589 23.59 31.49 -5.76
CA TRP A 589 25.04 31.74 -5.75
C TRP A 589 25.51 32.73 -4.68
N GLY A 590 24.59 33.37 -3.96
CA GLY A 590 24.92 34.31 -2.90
C GLY A 590 24.23 33.95 -1.58
N THR A 591 24.91 33.23 -0.67
CA THR A 591 25.20 33.67 0.72
C THR A 591 25.68 32.55 1.67
N ARG A 592 26.43 33.02 2.69
CA ARG A 592 26.85 32.44 3.99
C ARG A 592 28.14 31.62 4.16
N ASN A 593 28.82 31.12 3.13
CA ASN A 593 30.19 30.62 3.37
C ASN A 593 31.14 30.72 2.15
N PRO A 594 31.89 31.83 1.99
CA PRO A 594 32.89 31.97 0.93
C PRO A 594 34.12 31.06 1.11
N ALA A 595 34.26 30.36 2.23
CA ALA A 595 35.51 29.70 2.63
C ALA A 595 35.67 28.23 2.19
N LYS A 596 34.65 27.60 1.59
CA LYS A 596 34.78 26.22 1.05
C LYS A 596 34.93 26.24 -0.48
N ASN A 597 36.14 26.55 -0.93
CA ASN A 597 36.53 26.50 -2.35
C ASN A 597 36.87 25.05 -2.77
N THR A 598 35.90 24.15 -2.66
CA THR A 598 36.04 22.74 -3.05
C THR A 598 35.13 22.45 -4.23
N LEU A 599 35.59 21.59 -5.14
CA LEU A 599 34.98 21.25 -6.43
C LEU A 599 33.45 21.23 -6.38
N ARG A 600 32.85 22.31 -6.91
CA ARG A 600 31.40 22.48 -7.02
C ARG A 600 30.83 21.39 -7.93
N PRO A 601 29.65 20.80 -7.67
CA PRO A 601 29.20 19.63 -8.40
C PRO A 601 28.91 20.00 -9.86
N PHE A 602 29.78 19.52 -10.75
CA PHE A 602 29.66 19.61 -12.21
C PHE A 602 28.25 19.22 -12.72
N GLY A 603 27.55 18.33 -12.00
CA GLY A 603 26.20 17.86 -12.32
C GLY A 603 25.11 18.95 -12.31
N SER A 604 25.16 19.89 -11.38
CA SER A 604 24.15 20.97 -11.24
C SER A 604 24.15 21.93 -12.41
N LEU A 605 25.35 22.32 -12.85
CA LEU A 605 25.52 23.20 -14.01
C LEU A 605 25.15 22.46 -15.30
N LEU A 606 25.54 21.20 -15.43
CA LEU A 606 25.20 20.34 -16.57
C LEU A 606 23.68 20.21 -16.73
N ALA A 607 22.96 19.89 -15.64
CA ALA A 607 21.51 19.75 -15.66
C ALA A 607 20.82 21.09 -15.96
N ALA A 608 21.23 22.18 -15.30
CA ALA A 608 20.68 23.51 -15.53
C ALA A 608 20.90 23.99 -16.97
N ALA A 609 22.10 23.80 -17.54
CA ALA A 609 22.42 24.21 -18.91
C ALA A 609 21.64 23.39 -19.95
N ASN A 610 21.47 22.08 -19.72
CA ASN A 610 20.71 21.21 -20.63
C ASN A 610 19.20 21.52 -20.56
N LEU A 611 18.61 21.73 -19.38
CA LEU A 611 17.22 22.17 -19.23
C LEU A 611 16.99 23.56 -19.86
N TYR A 612 17.93 24.49 -19.66
CA TYR A 612 17.86 25.80 -20.29
C TYR A 612 17.96 25.70 -21.82
N GLY A 613 18.87 24.87 -22.34
CA GLY A 613 19.01 24.60 -23.77
C GLY A 613 17.75 24.02 -24.41
N GLN A 614 17.07 23.08 -23.74
CA GLN A 614 15.79 22.51 -24.20
C GLN A 614 14.72 23.58 -24.42
N THR A 615 14.68 24.61 -23.56
CA THR A 615 13.76 25.77 -23.71
C THR A 615 13.85 26.43 -25.09
N TYR A 616 15.06 26.46 -25.66
CA TYR A 616 15.35 27.11 -26.92
C TYR A 616 15.60 26.11 -28.07
N GLY A 617 15.28 24.83 -27.86
CA GLY A 617 15.51 23.77 -28.85
C GLY A 617 17.00 23.50 -29.13
N ILE A 618 17.89 23.85 -28.20
CA ILE A 618 19.33 23.65 -28.32
C ILE A 618 19.68 22.27 -27.77
N SER A 619 20.37 21.45 -28.57
CA SER A 619 20.85 20.13 -28.15
C SER A 619 21.87 20.27 -27.01
N GLY A 620 21.55 19.66 -25.87
CA GLY A 620 22.45 19.58 -24.72
C GLY A 620 23.70 18.74 -24.98
N THR A 621 24.74 18.92 -24.16
CA THR A 621 25.98 18.12 -24.19
C THR A 621 26.23 17.49 -22.82
N ARG A 622 26.88 16.32 -22.79
CA ARG A 622 27.37 15.67 -21.56
C ARG A 622 28.91 15.68 -21.46
N ASP A 623 29.59 16.33 -22.40
CA ASP A 623 31.04 16.39 -22.44
C ASP A 623 31.58 17.30 -21.34
N ARG A 624 32.22 16.66 -20.35
CA ARG A 624 32.73 17.37 -19.19
C ARG A 624 33.91 18.28 -19.51
N ALA A 625 34.75 17.88 -20.46
CA ALA A 625 35.94 18.63 -20.84
C ALA A 625 35.55 19.94 -21.54
N LEU A 626 34.63 19.85 -22.50
CA LEU A 626 34.12 21.00 -23.23
C LEU A 626 33.47 22.05 -22.30
N ILE A 627 32.62 21.61 -21.38
CA ILE A 627 31.96 22.52 -20.43
C ILE A 627 32.99 23.18 -19.50
N SER A 628 34.01 22.43 -19.06
CA SER A 628 35.06 22.98 -18.19
C SER A 628 35.87 24.06 -18.90
N GLU A 629 36.22 23.85 -20.18
CA GLU A 629 36.88 24.85 -21.02
C GLU A 629 36.04 26.13 -21.19
N ILE A 630 34.71 25.99 -21.35
CA ILE A 630 33.80 27.14 -21.45
C ILE A 630 33.76 27.90 -20.12
N LEU A 631 33.66 27.19 -18.99
CA LEU A 631 33.56 27.80 -17.66
C LEU A 631 34.80 28.63 -17.30
N GLU A 632 35.99 28.18 -17.69
CA GLU A 632 37.24 28.94 -17.48
C GLU A 632 37.24 30.30 -18.17
N ARG A 633 36.39 30.49 -19.20
CA ARG A 633 36.26 31.74 -19.96
C ARG A 633 35.12 32.64 -19.47
N VAL A 634 34.27 32.17 -18.55
CA VAL A 634 33.13 32.95 -18.05
C VAL A 634 33.60 33.98 -17.03
N THR A 635 33.31 35.25 -17.28
CA THR A 635 33.57 36.33 -16.32
C THR A 635 32.34 36.55 -15.44
N VAL A 636 32.47 36.35 -14.14
CA VAL A 636 31.39 36.61 -13.17
C VAL A 636 31.38 38.09 -12.79
N PRO A 637 30.28 38.83 -12.97
CA PRO A 637 30.19 40.24 -12.55
C PRO A 637 30.39 40.40 -11.04
N GLU A 638 31.02 41.49 -10.63
CA GLU A 638 31.16 41.82 -9.21
C GLU A 638 29.79 42.12 -8.58
N PHE A 639 29.48 41.47 -7.45
CA PHE A 639 28.22 41.65 -6.72
C PHE A 639 28.48 42.26 -5.34
N THR A 640 27.85 43.40 -5.07
CA THR A 640 27.87 44.04 -3.75
C THR A 640 26.46 44.03 -3.15
N PRO A 641 26.24 43.48 -1.94
CA PRO A 641 24.91 43.43 -1.34
C PRO A 641 24.37 44.84 -1.08
N GLN A 642 23.18 45.15 -1.61
CA GLN A 642 22.46 46.38 -1.29
C GLN A 642 21.55 46.15 -0.07
N SER A 643 21.28 47.20 0.72
CA SER A 643 20.38 47.12 1.87
C SER A 643 18.94 46.87 1.40
N LEU A 644 18.52 45.60 1.41
CA LEU A 644 17.14 45.20 1.14
C LEU A 644 16.39 44.93 2.45
N LYS A 645 15.14 45.39 2.54
CA LYS A 645 14.18 44.86 3.51
C LYS A 645 13.53 43.63 2.89
N ILE A 646 13.70 42.47 3.52
CA ILE A 646 13.08 41.22 3.09
C ILE A 646 11.59 41.29 3.46
N PRO A 647 10.65 41.37 2.51
CA PRO A 647 9.23 41.36 2.82
C PRO A 647 8.82 39.96 3.30
N VAL A 648 8.00 39.92 4.35
CA VAL A 648 7.27 38.73 4.81
C VAL A 648 5.82 38.95 4.40
N THR A 649 5.48 38.65 3.15
CA THR A 649 4.10 38.63 2.68
C THR A 649 3.88 37.41 1.80
N ASP A 650 2.78 36.71 2.08
CA ASP A 650 2.36 35.48 1.43
C ASP A 650 1.50 35.83 0.19
N GLU A 651 2.13 36.00 -0.97
CA GLU A 651 1.39 36.06 -2.24
C GLU A 651 1.96 35.06 -3.25
N GLU A 652 1.07 34.13 -3.61
CA GLU A 652 0.90 33.24 -4.77
C GLU A 652 2.06 32.37 -5.30
N MET A 653 1.83 31.05 -5.24
CA MET A 653 2.54 30.02 -6.01
C MET A 653 1.50 29.01 -6.55
N GLU A 654 1.41 28.84 -7.86
CA GLU A 654 0.60 27.77 -8.48
C GLU A 654 1.50 26.55 -8.80
N GLU A 655 1.07 25.35 -8.39
CA GLU A 655 1.75 24.09 -8.67
C GLU A 655 1.42 23.59 -10.10
N ARG A 656 2.42 23.09 -10.84
CA ARG A 656 2.24 22.31 -12.07
C ARG A 656 3.02 20.99 -11.98
N GLU A 657 2.45 19.93 -12.55
CA GLU A 657 2.98 18.55 -12.53
C GLU A 657 4.29 18.46 -13.34
N SER A 658 5.35 17.93 -12.71
CA SER A 658 6.63 17.59 -13.37
C SER A 658 6.72 16.07 -13.57
N ASP A 659 7.32 15.64 -14.68
CA ASP A 659 7.51 14.22 -15.01
C ASP A 659 8.70 13.63 -14.19
N GLU A 660 8.41 13.13 -12.99
CA GLU A 660 9.39 12.71 -11.97
C GLU A 660 10.09 11.37 -12.27
N ASP A 661 9.59 10.59 -13.24
CA ASP A 661 10.00 9.20 -13.50
C ASP A 661 10.92 9.04 -14.75
N ASP A 662 11.35 10.14 -15.41
CA ASP A 662 12.26 10.13 -16.58
C ASP A 662 13.69 10.64 -16.24
N ASP A 663 14.64 9.71 -16.06
CA ASP A 663 16.06 10.01 -15.81
C ASP A 663 16.78 10.71 -16.99
N SER A 664 16.16 10.80 -18.17
CA SER A 664 16.78 11.38 -19.38
C SER A 664 16.50 12.87 -19.55
N ASN A 665 15.50 13.40 -18.85
CA ASN A 665 15.03 14.78 -18.99
C ASN A 665 15.81 15.80 -18.13
N PHE A 666 16.73 15.33 -17.27
CA PHE A 666 17.56 16.14 -16.34
C PHE A 666 16.79 16.90 -15.24
N HIS A 667 15.47 16.74 -15.10
CA HIS A 667 14.68 17.42 -14.06
C HIS A 667 15.11 16.99 -12.66
N MET A 668 15.23 15.67 -12.45
CA MET A 668 15.62 15.09 -11.16
C MET A 668 17.09 15.34 -10.83
N ASP A 669 17.96 15.34 -11.85
CA ASP A 669 19.36 15.73 -11.72
C ASP A 669 19.47 17.19 -11.26
N TYR A 670 18.67 18.09 -11.82
CA TYR A 670 18.65 19.51 -11.42
C TYR A 670 18.14 19.69 -10.00
N ILE A 671 16.96 19.14 -9.66
CA ILE A 671 16.37 19.29 -8.32
C ILE A 671 17.31 18.72 -7.25
N THR A 672 17.86 17.52 -7.48
CA THR A 672 18.80 16.89 -6.54
C THR A 672 20.08 17.72 -6.38
N ALA A 673 20.67 18.18 -7.48
CA ALA A 673 21.91 18.94 -7.43
C ALA A 673 21.72 20.33 -6.83
N ALA A 674 20.66 21.05 -7.21
CA ALA A 674 20.31 22.35 -6.65
C ALA A 674 19.95 22.25 -5.16
N SER A 675 19.23 21.19 -4.76
CA SER A 675 18.90 20.97 -3.36
C SER A 675 20.14 20.69 -2.53
N ASN A 676 21.04 19.84 -3.02
CA ASN A 676 22.29 19.52 -2.32
C ASN A 676 23.24 20.73 -2.25
N LEU A 677 23.29 21.56 -3.29
CA LEU A 677 24.00 22.85 -3.25
C LEU A 677 23.42 23.80 -2.20
N ARG A 678 22.10 23.94 -2.18
CA ARG A 678 21.42 24.74 -1.17
C ARG A 678 21.63 24.14 0.22
N ALA A 679 21.61 22.81 0.37
CA ALA A 679 21.91 22.14 1.62
C ALA A 679 23.33 22.47 2.11
N GLU A 680 24.33 22.46 1.23
CA GLU A 680 25.70 22.84 1.54
C GLU A 680 25.80 24.29 2.05
N ASN A 681 25.06 25.24 1.45
CA ASN A 681 25.02 26.64 1.91
C ASN A 681 24.56 26.79 3.36
N TYR A 682 23.68 25.89 3.83
CA TYR A 682 23.12 25.90 5.18
C TYR A 682 23.72 24.81 6.09
N ASN A 683 24.76 24.10 5.65
CA ASN A 683 25.34 22.92 6.31
C ASN A 683 24.30 21.83 6.64
N ILE A 684 23.32 21.63 5.77
CA ILE A 684 22.34 20.54 5.84
C ILE A 684 22.95 19.31 5.15
N PRO A 685 22.81 18.09 5.71
CA PRO A 685 23.26 16.87 5.06
C PRO A 685 22.61 16.67 3.68
N ALA A 686 23.44 16.43 2.65
CA ALA A 686 22.98 16.21 1.28
C ALA A 686 22.12 14.93 1.16
N SER A 687 21.04 14.99 0.37
CA SER A 687 20.19 13.84 0.07
C SER A 687 20.51 13.25 -1.30
N LYS A 688 20.48 11.92 -1.35
CA LYS A 688 20.50 11.15 -2.61
C LYS A 688 19.10 10.71 -3.05
N ARG A 689 18.05 10.97 -2.26
CA ARG A 689 16.83 10.15 -2.21
C ARG A 689 15.52 10.91 -2.18
N ILE A 690 15.56 12.23 -2.22
CA ILE A 690 14.35 13.03 -2.15
C ILE A 690 14.43 13.98 -3.34
N ALA A 691 14.13 13.45 -4.51
CA ALA A 691 13.50 14.24 -5.55
C ALA A 691 12.27 13.40 -5.90
N GLY A 692 11.11 13.99 -5.71
CA GLY A 692 9.79 13.52 -6.08
C GLY A 692 8.87 13.40 -4.87
N ARG A 693 7.61 13.83 -4.97
CA ARG A 693 6.57 13.52 -3.95
C ARG A 693 6.12 12.05 -4.10
N ILE A 694 7.11 11.16 -4.14
CA ILE A 694 6.92 9.75 -4.42
C ILE A 694 6.23 9.08 -3.23
N ILE A 695 4.96 8.71 -3.40
CA ILE A 695 4.22 7.93 -2.42
C ILE A 695 4.78 6.49 -2.41
N PRO A 696 5.34 6.01 -1.27
CA PRO A 696 5.79 4.63 -1.13
C PRO A 696 4.62 3.66 -1.34
N ALA A 697 4.85 2.56 -2.06
CA ALA A 697 3.81 1.58 -2.34
C ALA A 697 4.39 0.18 -2.59
N ILE A 698 3.61 -0.85 -2.25
CA ILE A 698 3.96 -2.26 -2.47
C ILE A 698 2.72 -3.09 -2.84
N ALA A 699 2.91 -4.15 -3.63
CA ALA A 699 1.82 -4.98 -4.15
C ALA A 699 1.02 -5.70 -3.04
N THR A 700 1.69 -6.11 -1.95
CA THR A 700 1.07 -6.83 -0.82
C THR A 700 -0.04 -6.04 -0.13
N THR A 701 0.23 -4.79 0.24
CA THR A 701 -0.78 -3.89 0.84
C THR A 701 -1.92 -3.60 -0.12
N THR A 702 -1.61 -3.45 -1.40
CA THR A 702 -2.60 -3.18 -2.46
C THR A 702 -3.60 -4.33 -2.61
N ALA A 703 -3.09 -5.57 -2.66
CA ALA A 703 -3.92 -6.78 -2.69
C ALA A 703 -4.76 -6.95 -1.41
N ALA A 704 -4.18 -6.63 -0.25
CA ALA A 704 -4.90 -6.68 1.02
C ALA A 704 -6.09 -5.72 1.07
N VAL A 705 -5.87 -4.46 0.67
CA VAL A 705 -6.90 -3.41 0.63
C VAL A 705 -7.99 -3.73 -0.39
N SER A 706 -7.63 -4.16 -1.60
CA SER A 706 -8.62 -4.51 -2.63
C SER A 706 -9.51 -5.68 -2.24
N GLY A 707 -8.95 -6.69 -1.55
CA GLY A 707 -9.71 -7.81 -1.00
C GLY A 707 -10.75 -7.35 0.01
N LEU A 708 -10.36 -6.47 0.95
CA LEU A 708 -11.28 -5.89 1.93
C LEU A 708 -12.37 -5.02 1.27
N MET A 709 -12.03 -4.22 0.27
CA MET A 709 -13.02 -3.43 -0.49
C MET A 709 -14.07 -4.32 -1.15
N CYS A 710 -13.65 -5.42 -1.78
CA CYS A 710 -14.58 -6.35 -2.43
C CYS A 710 -15.40 -7.19 -1.45
N LEU A 711 -14.94 -7.40 -0.21
CA LEU A 711 -15.77 -8.00 0.84
C LEU A 711 -16.92 -7.06 1.25
N GLU A 712 -16.70 -5.74 1.26
CA GLU A 712 -17.77 -4.75 1.47
C GLU A 712 -18.67 -4.61 0.23
N LEU A 713 -18.11 -4.77 -0.98
CA LEU A 713 -18.88 -4.80 -2.23
C LEU A 713 -19.99 -5.86 -2.20
N TYR A 714 -19.70 -7.07 -1.70
CA TYR A 714 -20.74 -8.10 -1.58
C TYR A 714 -21.95 -7.58 -0.79
N LYS A 715 -21.70 -6.89 0.33
CA LYS A 715 -22.74 -6.34 1.22
C LYS A 715 -23.51 -5.20 0.54
N LEU A 716 -22.85 -4.38 -0.27
CA LEU A 716 -23.49 -3.35 -1.08
C LEU A 716 -24.46 -3.96 -2.09
N VAL A 717 -24.01 -4.97 -2.85
CA VAL A 717 -24.85 -5.66 -3.87
C VAL A 717 -25.99 -6.46 -3.22
N GLN A 718 -25.78 -6.99 -2.01
CA GLN A 718 -26.84 -7.60 -1.20
C GLN A 718 -27.88 -6.58 -0.69
N GLY A 719 -27.55 -5.29 -0.68
CA GLY A 719 -28.45 -4.23 -0.22
C GLY A 719 -28.58 -4.15 1.30
N HIS A 720 -27.53 -4.47 2.05
CA HIS A 720 -27.56 -4.43 3.52
C HIS A 720 -27.96 -3.04 4.06
N GLN A 721 -28.98 -3.00 4.91
CA GLN A 721 -29.46 -1.74 5.53
C GLN A 721 -28.99 -1.57 6.98
N ASN A 722 -28.39 -2.61 7.57
CA ASN A 722 -27.84 -2.54 8.92
C ASN A 722 -26.39 -2.05 8.85
N ILE A 723 -26.11 -0.90 9.45
CA ILE A 723 -24.74 -0.34 9.54
C ILE A 723 -23.76 -1.32 10.19
N ARG A 724 -24.24 -2.21 11.07
CA ARG A 724 -23.42 -3.24 11.72
C ARG A 724 -22.97 -4.36 10.80
N SER A 725 -23.46 -4.43 9.56
CA SER A 725 -22.94 -5.37 8.56
C SER A 725 -21.63 -4.87 7.94
N TYR A 726 -21.43 -3.55 7.86
CA TYR A 726 -20.29 -2.94 7.18
C TYR A 726 -19.08 -2.76 8.10
N ARG A 727 -17.88 -2.68 7.51
CA ARG A 727 -16.63 -2.40 8.23
C ARG A 727 -15.77 -1.39 7.49
N THR A 728 -15.15 -0.49 8.25
CA THR A 728 -13.99 0.31 7.84
C THR A 728 -12.75 -0.39 8.36
N ALA A 729 -11.78 -0.67 7.49
CA ALA A 729 -10.56 -1.37 7.86
C ALA A 729 -9.34 -0.45 7.88
N PHE A 730 -8.43 -0.69 8.81
CA PHE A 730 -7.08 -0.13 8.82
C PHE A 730 -6.08 -1.27 8.98
N VAL A 731 -5.03 -1.23 8.17
CA VAL A 731 -4.00 -2.27 8.10
C VAL A 731 -2.64 -1.61 8.13
N ASN A 732 -1.71 -2.15 8.91
CA ASN A 732 -0.28 -1.90 8.79
C ASN A 732 0.45 -3.25 8.80
N LEU A 733 0.86 -3.67 7.61
CA LEU A 733 1.50 -4.97 7.42
C LEU A 733 2.94 -5.01 7.95
N ALA A 734 3.58 -3.87 8.27
CA ALA A 734 4.92 -3.85 8.86
C ALA A 734 4.93 -4.41 10.30
N VAL A 735 3.84 -4.28 11.03
CA VAL A 735 3.73 -4.79 12.41
C VAL A 735 2.57 -5.76 12.59
N MET A 736 1.97 -6.20 11.48
CA MET A 736 0.73 -7.00 11.46
C MET A 736 -0.37 -6.40 12.33
N TYR A 737 -0.59 -5.09 12.19
CA TYR A 737 -1.68 -4.38 12.86
C TYR A 737 -2.90 -4.35 11.94
N PHE A 738 -4.03 -4.86 12.44
CA PHE A 738 -5.27 -4.94 11.69
C PHE A 738 -6.44 -4.57 12.59
N VAL A 739 -7.23 -3.59 12.18
CA VAL A 739 -8.41 -3.14 12.92
C VAL A 739 -9.58 -2.99 11.98
N LEU A 740 -10.72 -3.53 12.41
CA LEU A 740 -12.02 -3.29 11.81
C LEU A 740 -12.84 -2.41 12.76
N SER A 741 -13.49 -1.40 12.19
CA SER A 741 -14.37 -0.48 12.92
C SER A 741 -15.73 -0.39 12.23
N LEU A 742 -16.76 -0.05 13.00
CA LEU A 742 -18.06 0.30 12.44
C LEU A 742 -17.95 1.64 11.70
N PRO A 743 -18.51 1.78 10.49
CA PRO A 743 -18.58 3.08 9.82
C PRO A 743 -19.34 4.10 10.67
N SER A 744 -18.96 5.37 10.55
CA SER A 744 -19.71 6.48 11.12
C SER A 744 -21.09 6.59 10.49
N ARG A 745 -22.11 6.94 11.29
CA ARG A 745 -23.48 7.14 10.80
C ARG A 745 -23.64 8.54 10.21
N ALA A 746 -24.42 8.68 9.15
CA ALA A 746 -24.85 9.98 8.65
C ALA A 746 -25.54 10.77 9.79
N LYS A 747 -25.17 12.04 9.97
CA LYS A 747 -25.71 12.90 11.03
C LYS A 747 -27.09 13.43 10.64
N PRO A 748 -28.17 13.09 11.38
CA PRO A 748 -29.48 13.69 11.14
C PRO A 748 -29.52 15.12 11.68
N PHE A 749 -30.32 15.98 11.05
CA PHE A 749 -30.72 17.27 11.58
C PHE A 749 -32.25 17.39 11.56
N THR A 750 -32.81 18.17 12.49
CA THR A 750 -34.26 18.37 12.59
C THR A 750 -34.63 19.73 12.04
N VAL A 751 -35.53 19.76 11.06
CA VAL A 751 -36.12 21.00 10.55
C VAL A 751 -37.42 21.27 11.32
N SER A 752 -37.55 22.43 11.99
CA SER A 752 -38.76 22.75 12.77
C SER A 752 -39.97 22.98 11.85
N LYS A 753 -41.16 22.48 12.25
CA LYS A 753 -42.40 22.57 11.45
C LYS A 753 -42.88 24.01 11.19
N ASP A 754 -42.45 24.98 12.00
CA ASP A 754 -42.99 26.35 11.98
C ASP A 754 -42.20 27.33 11.09
N ALA A 755 -41.18 26.86 10.36
CA ALA A 755 -40.23 27.74 9.67
C ALA A 755 -40.09 27.48 8.15
N VAL A 756 -41.15 27.03 7.47
CA VAL A 756 -41.13 26.94 5.99
C VAL A 756 -42.18 27.86 5.39
N THR A 757 -41.94 29.16 5.46
CA THR A 757 -42.36 30.06 4.38
C THR A 757 -41.24 30.06 3.34
N TYR A 758 -41.57 29.81 2.07
CA TYR A 758 -40.64 29.71 0.94
C TYR A 758 -39.55 30.82 0.86
N ARG A 759 -39.78 31.97 1.50
CA ARG A 759 -38.82 33.09 1.64
C ARG A 759 -37.67 32.87 2.63
N SER A 760 -37.80 32.04 3.67
CA SER A 760 -36.73 31.84 4.66
C SER A 760 -35.65 30.86 4.18
N LEU A 761 -35.93 30.04 3.15
CA LEU A 761 -34.94 29.15 2.54
C LEU A 761 -33.93 29.91 1.67
N ILE A 762 -34.29 31.05 1.08
CA ILE A 762 -33.39 31.84 0.22
C ILE A 762 -32.40 32.68 1.05
N GLY A 763 -32.73 33.00 2.31
CA GLY A 763 -31.86 33.81 3.18
C GLY A 763 -30.83 33.04 4.00
N ALA A 764 -30.88 31.70 3.98
CA ALA A 764 -29.92 30.82 4.68
C ALA A 764 -28.97 30.10 3.71
N ILE A 765 -29.01 30.45 2.42
CA ILE A 765 -28.14 29.94 1.37
C ILE A 765 -27.19 31.09 1.00
N ASP A 766 -26.17 31.28 1.82
CA ASP A 766 -24.91 31.83 1.33
C ASP A 766 -23.96 30.65 1.22
N ASP A 767 -23.50 30.44 -0.01
CA ASP A 767 -22.47 29.52 -0.51
C ASP A 767 -22.61 28.01 -0.19
N GLN A 768 -22.72 27.21 -1.26
CA GLN A 768 -22.52 25.74 -1.35
C GLN A 768 -23.74 24.79 -1.48
N VAL A 769 -24.89 25.22 -2.03
CA VAL A 769 -25.91 24.26 -2.48
C VAL A 769 -26.47 24.63 -3.86
N TYR A 770 -26.02 23.93 -4.91
CA TYR A 770 -26.67 23.96 -6.22
C TYR A 770 -27.83 22.96 -6.24
N PHE A 771 -29.07 23.45 -6.25
CA PHE A 771 -30.25 22.62 -6.53
C PHE A 771 -30.45 22.50 -8.05
N CYS A 772 -30.41 21.28 -8.58
CA CYS A 772 -30.91 20.98 -9.93
C CYS A 772 -32.38 20.55 -9.82
N PHE A 773 -33.32 21.46 -10.15
CA PHE A 773 -34.74 21.13 -10.22
C PHE A 773 -35.07 20.48 -11.57
N SER A 774 -35.54 19.24 -11.56
CA SER A 774 -36.27 18.63 -12.69
C SER A 774 -37.70 19.19 -12.73
N PRO A 775 -38.17 19.76 -13.87
CA PRO A 775 -39.47 20.42 -13.94
C PRO A 775 -40.59 19.46 -14.35
N TRP A 776 -40.76 18.31 -13.70
CA TRP A 776 -41.93 17.44 -13.94
C TRP A 776 -42.37 16.69 -12.68
N PHE A 777 -42.97 17.42 -11.74
CA PHE A 777 -43.91 16.84 -10.78
C PHE A 777 -45.17 17.72 -10.77
N VAL A 778 -46.19 17.27 -11.51
CA VAL A 778 -47.58 17.73 -11.32
C VAL A 778 -48.17 16.84 -10.22
N PRO A 779 -48.76 17.40 -9.15
CA PRO A 779 -49.27 16.61 -8.05
C PRO A 779 -50.68 16.08 -8.36
N VAL A 780 -50.86 14.76 -8.26
CA VAL A 780 -52.05 14.12 -7.64
C VAL A 780 -51.58 12.90 -6.86
#